data_AF-D3VCF3-F1
#
_entry.id   AF-D3VCF3-F1
#
_cell.length_a   1.000
_cell.length_b   1.000
_cell.length_c   1.000
_cell.angle_alpha   90.00
_cell.angle_beta   90.00
_cell.angle_gamma   90.00
#
_symmetry.space_group_name_H-M   'P 1'
#
loop_
_entity.id
_entity.type
_entity.pdbx_description
1 polymer ?
#
loop_
_entity_poly.entity_id
_entity_poly.type
_entity_poly.pdbx_seq_one_letter_code
_entity_poly.pdbx_strand_id
1 'polypeptide(L)'
;MALPLSEPKPAKEKPRTVKPIAERIAALVATSVTGESQYLAKKGLQCPNQRLLKDGSLLLVIQALDGTVTGTQTIKLNGEKRLVSGSKKKSSFIPLCEIAGTPDTFIITEGYATALTISQLHEGVILAAMDEGNLPTVAELVRKQWPNAKIILAADNDWHEQGERDKNGKLKKNVGKIAAEKAAQSVDGWVSLPPTKEKADWDDYRQRHDIEAAKQVFSEGLYQVGKTVSESKPVVINLDERREKERDPLKPHVDTRKDGIYWVEPKEQNGEIIAIEKWLSDYMEVVGIGNDGGEGYLIIKLSQEGTSKHTFEALPSREIGMPIGWARLRSRGINITTKNSLLPILSDHLQRSGDRRQWEVTQTAGWHCGAYVMPDGEIIGQPDMPVAFCGGTSAVAGYVVRGTADEWKNRVASLMKGNRSMMLGVLVGLAAPLNSLTGGSCFGVHLFAQSSAGKTTTVEATSSLYGDPEELKLSWHGTHHGLNNEAAARNDGFLPIDEIGQSANPKEVANSAYSLFNGVGKIQGKREGGNRAVIRWKIAALSTGEEDLETFLIKGGITPKAGQLVRLLSVPFIDTEFFNGYEDGDAHAKAIKRESKRYCGTAGRAWILWLSENQEQAIETVTRQEKAWLDSLPEEASAQVKRVAVRFALLDAAGELATPITGWSKEECHAAIKQSFDDWLADFGIGNREKYQVVTRARDFIQKHGLSRFQPYTYGKLNGNIDTVNAMRINHLAGYLVHNRRDDGQVEYHIIPSVFEEEILQGLQKKSGFEALEEAGMLIKAEKDRFISKTISVNGTQGRFVVLVFNDED
;
A
#
# COMPACT_ATOMS: atom_id res chain seq x y z
N MET A 1 2.28 62.83 64.68
CA MET A 1 2.96 61.83 63.83
C MET A 1 2.07 60.60 63.77
N ALA A 2 1.73 60.16 62.55
CA ALA A 2 1.01 58.95 62.14
C ALA A 2 -0.08 58.37 63.08
N LEU A 3 -1.35 58.56 62.67
CA LEU A 3 -2.55 58.02 63.29
C LEU A 3 -2.66 56.48 63.14
N PRO A 4 -3.43 55.81 64.02
CA PRO A 4 -3.48 54.34 64.12
C PRO A 4 -4.21 53.72 62.93
N LEU A 5 -3.66 52.61 62.42
CA LEU A 5 -4.28 51.77 61.39
C LEU A 5 -5.55 51.11 61.94
N SER A 6 -6.66 51.33 61.25
CA SER A 6 -8.00 50.82 61.54
C SER A 6 -8.13 49.31 61.29
N GLU A 7 -8.82 48.62 62.19
CA GLU A 7 -9.19 47.19 62.08
C GLU A 7 -9.99 46.87 60.79
N PRO A 8 -9.78 45.70 60.17
CA PRO A 8 -10.56 45.26 59.04
C PRO A 8 -11.96 44.76 59.48
N LYS A 9 -12.99 45.33 58.85
CA LYS A 9 -14.41 44.96 59.03
C LYS A 9 -14.67 43.47 58.69
N PRO A 10 -15.63 42.82 59.36
CA PRO A 10 -15.92 41.39 59.16
C PRO A 10 -16.56 41.12 57.79
N ALA A 11 -16.11 40.04 57.17
CA ALA A 11 -16.67 39.46 55.96
C ALA A 11 -18.13 39.03 56.18
N LYS A 12 -19.04 39.51 55.33
CA LYS A 12 -20.36 38.86 55.15
C LYS A 12 -20.19 37.70 54.18
N GLU A 13 -19.81 36.53 54.69
CA GLU A 13 -20.04 35.27 54.02
C GLU A 13 -21.50 34.83 54.21
N LYS A 14 -22.23 34.73 53.10
CA LYS A 14 -23.31 33.74 52.96
C LYS A 14 -22.85 32.77 51.86
N PRO A 15 -22.55 31.50 52.18
CA PRO A 15 -22.22 30.52 51.16
C PRO A 15 -23.50 30.15 50.42
N ARG A 16 -23.70 30.69 49.22
CA ARG A 16 -24.61 30.05 48.26
C ARG A 16 -23.88 28.81 47.77
N THR A 17 -24.35 27.64 48.17
CA THR A 17 -23.98 26.35 47.58
C THR A 17 -24.31 26.38 46.09
N VAL A 18 -23.31 26.72 45.27
CA VAL A 18 -23.44 26.72 43.81
C VAL A 18 -23.48 25.25 43.38
N LYS A 19 -24.66 24.78 42.94
CA LYS A 19 -24.80 23.45 42.32
C LYS A 19 -23.76 23.28 41.20
N PRO A 20 -23.18 22.08 41.00
CA PRO A 20 -22.28 21.79 39.89
C PRO A 20 -22.86 22.27 38.56
N ILE A 21 -22.02 22.86 37.70
CA ILE A 21 -22.45 23.47 36.43
C ILE A 21 -23.25 22.49 35.55
N ALA A 22 -22.85 21.21 35.57
CA ALA A 22 -23.52 20.13 34.85
C ALA A 22 -24.97 19.92 35.30
N GLU A 23 -25.27 20.00 36.61
CA GLU A 23 -26.64 19.87 37.12
C GLU A 23 -27.52 21.06 36.72
N ARG A 24 -26.95 22.27 36.71
CA ARG A 24 -27.65 23.48 36.26
C ARG A 24 -27.96 23.42 34.77
N ILE A 25 -27.04 22.87 33.97
CA ILE A 25 -27.24 22.66 32.54
C ILE A 25 -28.26 21.55 32.29
N ALA A 26 -28.18 20.43 32.99
CA ALA A 26 -29.15 19.35 32.88
C ALA A 26 -30.57 19.83 33.19
N ALA A 27 -30.74 20.65 34.23
CA ALA A 27 -32.02 21.29 34.54
C ALA A 27 -32.48 22.25 33.44
N LEU A 28 -31.57 23.02 32.83
CA LEU A 28 -31.89 23.93 31.73
C LEU A 28 -32.28 23.16 30.45
N VAL A 29 -31.55 22.10 30.11
CA VAL A 29 -31.83 21.20 28.99
C VAL A 29 -33.19 20.51 29.18
N ALA A 30 -33.51 20.07 30.40
CA ALA A 30 -34.81 19.46 30.71
C ALA A 30 -36.00 20.42 30.53
N THR A 31 -35.76 21.75 30.58
CA THR A 31 -36.80 22.76 30.30
C THR A 31 -36.89 23.19 28.84
N SER A 32 -35.99 22.70 27.99
CA SER A 32 -36.00 22.97 26.55
C SER A 32 -37.01 22.07 25.82
N VAL A 33 -37.50 22.54 24.69
CA VAL A 33 -38.37 21.80 23.79
C VAL A 33 -37.66 21.56 22.46
N THR A 34 -37.97 20.44 21.81
CA THR A 34 -37.44 20.12 20.48
C THR A 34 -38.23 20.88 19.43
N GLY A 35 -37.56 21.60 18.53
CA GLY A 35 -38.22 22.36 17.47
C GLY A 35 -37.24 22.95 16.45
N GLU A 36 -37.74 23.85 15.61
CA GLU A 36 -36.93 24.55 14.60
C GLU A 36 -36.52 25.95 15.08
N SER A 37 -35.21 26.25 14.99
CA SER A 37 -34.69 27.56 15.37
C SER A 37 -34.99 28.60 14.28
N GLN A 38 -35.77 29.63 14.62
CA GLN A 38 -36.00 30.75 13.70
C GLN A 38 -34.71 31.48 13.30
N TYR A 39 -33.69 31.47 14.16
CA TYR A 39 -32.37 32.03 13.83
C TYR A 39 -31.69 31.25 12.69
N LEU A 40 -31.69 29.91 12.75
CA LEU A 40 -31.11 29.07 11.71
C LEU A 40 -31.95 29.12 10.42
N ALA A 41 -33.28 29.11 10.56
CA ALA A 41 -34.19 29.25 9.41
C ALA A 41 -33.96 30.57 8.64
N LYS A 42 -33.74 31.69 9.34
CA LYS A 42 -33.39 32.97 8.71
C LYS A 42 -32.06 32.94 7.95
N LYS A 43 -31.12 32.07 8.34
CA LYS A 43 -29.85 31.83 7.64
C LYS A 43 -29.99 30.79 6.51
N GLY A 44 -31.19 30.25 6.26
CA GLY A 44 -31.43 29.21 5.26
C GLY A 44 -30.94 27.82 5.67
N LEU A 45 -30.65 27.59 6.96
CA LEU A 45 -30.24 26.30 7.51
C LEU A 45 -31.46 25.55 8.06
N GLN A 46 -31.88 24.49 7.37
CA GLN A 46 -32.97 23.63 7.80
C GLN A 46 -32.45 22.53 8.73
N CYS A 47 -32.61 22.73 10.04
CA CYS A 47 -32.21 21.76 11.04
C CYS A 47 -33.42 21.40 11.92
N PRO A 48 -34.21 20.37 11.55
CA PRO A 48 -35.27 19.88 12.41
C PRO A 48 -34.66 19.29 13.68
N ASN A 49 -35.37 19.39 14.81
CA ASN A 49 -34.99 18.80 16.10
C ASN A 49 -33.91 19.52 16.93
N GLN A 50 -33.86 20.85 16.89
CA GLN A 50 -32.99 21.65 17.75
C GLN A 50 -33.60 21.86 19.16
N ARG A 51 -32.75 22.04 20.17
CA ARG A 51 -33.19 22.35 21.55
C ARG A 51 -33.47 23.85 21.69
N LEU A 52 -34.71 24.20 22.02
CA LEU A 52 -35.16 25.58 22.17
C LEU A 52 -35.62 25.86 23.60
N LEU A 53 -35.26 27.01 24.14
CA LEU A 53 -35.84 27.52 25.39
C LEU A 53 -37.29 27.98 25.16
N LYS A 54 -38.05 28.20 26.24
CA LYS A 54 -39.45 28.65 26.17
C LYS A 54 -39.66 29.95 25.41
N ASP A 55 -38.63 30.79 25.32
CA ASP A 55 -38.65 32.06 24.58
C ASP A 55 -38.23 31.91 23.10
N GLY A 56 -38.03 30.67 22.63
CA GLY A 56 -37.61 30.35 21.27
C GLY A 56 -36.10 30.46 21.02
N SER A 57 -35.29 30.75 22.03
CA SER A 57 -33.83 30.80 21.89
C SER A 57 -33.23 29.40 21.70
N LEU A 58 -32.29 29.26 20.77
CA LEU A 58 -31.53 28.03 20.54
C LEU A 58 -30.57 27.77 21.70
N LEU A 59 -30.58 26.55 22.23
CA LEU A 59 -29.72 26.10 23.33
C LEU A 59 -28.69 25.09 22.82
N LEU A 60 -27.42 25.48 22.81
CA LEU A 60 -26.29 24.67 22.39
C LEU A 60 -25.51 24.18 23.61
N VAL A 61 -25.27 22.88 23.69
CA VAL A 61 -24.47 22.26 24.76
C VAL A 61 -23.00 22.37 24.42
N ILE A 62 -22.19 22.81 25.38
CA ILE A 62 -20.74 22.92 25.28
C ILE A 62 -20.15 21.76 26.08
N GLN A 63 -19.20 21.04 25.48
CA GLN A 63 -18.57 19.89 26.11
C GLN A 63 -17.04 19.91 25.96
N ALA A 64 -16.40 19.13 26.83
CA ALA A 64 -15.01 18.74 26.69
C ALA A 64 -14.86 17.54 25.73
N LEU A 65 -13.61 17.17 25.42
CA LEU A 65 -13.30 16.10 24.49
C LEU A 65 -13.79 14.72 24.94
N ASP A 66 -13.88 14.49 26.25
CA ASP A 66 -14.40 13.26 26.87
C ASP A 66 -15.94 13.19 26.94
N GLY A 67 -16.64 14.17 26.34
CA GLY A 67 -18.10 14.26 26.38
C GLY A 67 -18.66 14.93 27.64
N THR A 68 -17.81 15.35 28.59
CA THR A 68 -18.28 16.04 29.81
C THR A 68 -18.88 17.38 29.45
N VAL A 69 -20.13 17.63 29.89
CA VAL A 69 -20.82 18.91 29.70
C VAL A 69 -20.16 20.00 30.55
N THR A 70 -19.61 21.02 29.88
CA THR A 70 -18.87 22.12 30.52
C THR A 70 -19.60 23.46 30.47
N GLY A 71 -20.68 23.58 29.69
CA GLY A 71 -21.36 24.84 29.49
C GLY A 71 -22.59 24.75 28.60
N THR A 72 -23.27 25.88 28.42
CA THR A 72 -24.25 26.06 27.35
C THR A 72 -24.15 27.46 26.75
N GLN A 73 -24.31 27.55 25.43
CA GLN A 73 -24.49 28.80 24.71
C GLN A 73 -25.95 28.93 24.27
N THR A 74 -26.53 30.11 24.44
CA THR A 74 -27.87 30.44 23.96
C THR A 74 -27.78 31.40 22.77
N ILE A 75 -28.60 31.21 21.75
CA ILE A 75 -28.72 32.11 20.61
C ILE A 75 -30.18 32.55 20.47
N LYS A 76 -30.43 33.85 20.67
CA LYS A 76 -31.77 34.42 20.54
C LYS A 76 -32.22 34.53 19.09
N LEU A 77 -33.51 34.79 18.88
CA LEU A 77 -34.12 35.00 17.55
C LEU A 77 -33.49 36.16 16.74
N ASN A 78 -32.89 37.13 17.42
CA ASN A 78 -32.17 38.26 16.82
C ASN A 78 -30.67 37.97 16.57
N GLY A 79 -30.21 36.75 16.83
CA GLY A 79 -28.81 36.34 16.68
C GLY A 79 -27.90 36.67 17.87
N GLU A 80 -28.42 37.26 18.95
CA GLU A 80 -27.63 37.55 20.15
C GLU A 80 -27.18 36.24 20.83
N LYS A 81 -25.87 36.01 20.89
CA LYS A 81 -25.24 34.83 21.50
C LYS A 81 -24.84 35.14 22.95
N ARG A 82 -25.23 34.30 23.90
CA ARG A 82 -24.84 34.44 25.33
C ARG A 82 -24.41 33.10 25.93
N LEU A 83 -23.27 33.11 26.62
CA LEU A 83 -22.82 31.99 27.45
C LEU A 83 -23.52 32.03 28.81
N VAL A 84 -24.04 30.89 29.25
CA VAL A 84 -24.67 30.78 30.58
C VAL A 84 -23.61 30.92 31.67
N SER A 85 -23.92 31.73 32.69
CA SER A 85 -22.98 32.02 33.79
C SER A 85 -22.48 30.75 34.50
N GLY A 86 -21.15 30.58 34.50
CA GLY A 86 -20.45 29.42 35.02
C GLY A 86 -19.96 28.43 33.95
N SER A 87 -20.30 28.63 32.67
CA SER A 87 -19.80 27.81 31.56
C SER A 87 -18.29 27.94 31.40
N LYS A 88 -17.60 26.80 31.22
CA LYS A 88 -16.16 26.77 30.91
C LYS A 88 -15.97 26.74 29.39
N LYS A 89 -15.40 27.82 28.87
CA LYS A 89 -15.23 28.07 27.43
C LYS A 89 -13.91 27.52 26.87
N LYS A 90 -12.80 27.80 27.55
CA LYS A 90 -11.45 27.40 27.12
C LYS A 90 -11.36 25.87 27.03
N SER A 91 -10.86 25.36 25.90
CA SER A 91 -10.71 23.92 25.67
C SER A 91 -12.04 23.15 25.67
N SER A 92 -13.14 23.82 25.33
CA SER A 92 -14.46 23.22 25.14
C SER A 92 -15.08 23.71 23.84
N PHE A 93 -16.01 22.95 23.29
CA PHE A 93 -16.57 23.17 21.97
C PHE A 93 -18.01 22.67 21.88
N ILE A 94 -18.70 23.01 20.80
CA ILE A 94 -20.03 22.53 20.47
C ILE A 94 -19.88 21.56 19.28
N PRO A 95 -20.03 20.25 19.46
CA PRO A 95 -19.96 19.29 18.36
C PRO A 95 -21.28 19.28 17.57
N LEU A 96 -21.19 19.01 16.27
CA LEU A 96 -22.38 18.82 15.42
C LEU A 96 -22.89 17.37 15.43
N CYS A 97 -21.99 16.41 15.64
CA CYS A 97 -22.27 14.99 15.74
C CYS A 97 -21.48 14.38 16.90
N GLU A 98 -21.87 13.18 17.32
CA GLU A 98 -21.11 12.43 18.32
C GLU A 98 -19.73 12.05 17.76
N ILE A 99 -18.68 12.23 18.57
CA ILE A 99 -17.32 11.88 18.18
C ILE A 99 -17.14 10.38 18.46
N ALA A 100 -17.37 9.54 17.46
CA ALA A 100 -17.22 8.08 17.55
C ALA A 100 -15.97 7.59 16.80
N GLY A 101 -15.35 6.51 17.30
CA GLY A 101 -14.22 5.86 16.65
C GLY A 101 -12.94 6.71 16.56
N THR A 102 -12.22 6.59 15.45
CA THR A 102 -11.00 7.34 15.13
C THR A 102 -11.20 8.16 13.86
N PRO A 103 -11.73 9.39 13.96
CA PRO A 103 -12.00 10.21 12.79
C PRO A 103 -10.71 10.64 12.07
N ASP A 104 -10.70 10.54 10.75
CA ASP A 104 -9.54 10.92 9.92
C ASP A 104 -9.48 12.43 9.64
N THR A 105 -10.61 13.15 9.74
CA THR A 105 -10.68 14.60 9.52
C THR A 105 -11.52 15.30 10.59
N PHE A 106 -10.97 16.38 11.15
CA PHE A 106 -11.66 17.34 12.02
C PHE A 106 -11.71 18.72 11.36
N ILE A 107 -12.87 19.37 11.44
CA ILE A 107 -13.03 20.75 10.98
C ILE A 107 -13.52 21.61 12.13
N ILE A 108 -12.80 22.69 12.41
CA ILE A 108 -13.06 23.58 13.54
C ILE A 108 -13.45 24.95 13.00
N THR A 109 -14.62 25.44 13.43
CA THR A 109 -15.14 26.77 13.08
C THR A 109 -15.21 27.67 14.31
N GLU A 110 -15.36 28.98 14.11
CA GLU A 110 -15.70 29.90 15.21
C GLU A 110 -17.19 29.76 15.60
N GLY A 111 -18.10 29.85 14.63
CA GLY A 111 -19.54 29.85 14.86
C GLY A 111 -20.23 28.52 14.60
N TYR A 112 -21.37 28.29 15.30
CA TYR A 112 -22.23 27.12 15.08
C TYR A 112 -22.98 27.14 13.73
N ALA A 113 -23.43 28.31 13.25
CA ALA A 113 -24.04 28.42 11.92
C ALA A 113 -23.02 28.13 10.80
N THR A 114 -21.79 28.65 10.96
CA THR A 114 -20.66 28.32 10.10
C THR A 114 -20.38 26.81 10.12
N ALA A 115 -20.39 26.17 11.29
CA ALA A 115 -20.23 24.72 11.41
C ALA A 115 -21.29 23.92 10.62
N LEU A 116 -22.56 24.31 10.72
CA LEU A 116 -23.66 23.68 9.98
C LEU A 116 -23.55 23.90 8.46
N THR A 117 -22.88 24.98 8.06
CA THR A 117 -22.55 25.21 6.65
C THR A 117 -21.46 24.26 6.21
N ILE A 118 -20.35 24.22 6.96
CA ILE A 118 -19.20 23.37 6.68
C ILE A 118 -19.59 21.88 6.63
N SER A 119 -20.57 21.43 7.42
CA SER A 119 -21.07 20.04 7.36
C SER A 119 -21.71 19.66 6.05
N GLN A 120 -22.06 20.64 5.22
CA GLN A 120 -22.57 20.44 3.87
C GLN A 120 -21.45 20.62 2.82
N LEU A 121 -20.30 21.20 3.18
CA LEU A 121 -19.18 21.48 2.26
C LEU A 121 -18.10 20.40 2.29
N HIS A 122 -17.81 19.80 3.45
CA HIS A 122 -16.72 18.85 3.58
C HIS A 122 -17.02 17.79 4.64
N GLU A 123 -16.68 16.53 4.35
CA GLU A 123 -16.88 15.41 5.27
C GLU A 123 -15.87 15.45 6.42
N GLY A 124 -16.33 15.19 7.64
CA GLY A 124 -15.48 15.16 8.83
C GLY A 124 -16.24 15.46 10.12
N VAL A 125 -15.54 15.34 11.25
CA VAL A 125 -16.10 15.71 12.56
C VAL A 125 -15.98 17.22 12.75
N ILE A 126 -17.11 17.88 12.95
CA ILE A 126 -17.18 19.35 12.97
C ILE A 126 -17.43 19.88 14.37
N LEU A 127 -16.55 20.79 14.79
CA LEU A 127 -16.53 21.37 16.12
C LEU A 127 -16.61 22.90 16.04
N ALA A 128 -17.60 23.52 16.68
CA ALA A 128 -17.64 24.97 16.82
C ALA A 128 -16.91 25.40 18.11
N ALA A 129 -15.86 26.20 17.96
CA ALA A 129 -15.03 26.72 19.05
C ALA A 129 -15.66 27.92 19.78
N MET A 130 -16.78 28.45 19.29
CA MET A 130 -17.56 29.59 19.79
C MET A 130 -17.00 30.98 19.44
N ASP A 131 -15.67 31.13 19.33
CA ASP A 131 -14.97 32.38 19.02
C ASP A 131 -13.51 32.13 18.61
N GLU A 132 -12.88 33.17 18.07
CA GLU A 132 -11.51 33.17 17.57
C GLU A 132 -10.47 32.83 18.65
N GLY A 133 -10.70 33.25 19.90
CA GLY A 133 -9.76 33.06 21.00
C GLY A 133 -9.63 31.61 21.46
N ASN A 134 -10.61 30.76 21.15
CA ASN A 134 -10.66 29.37 21.57
C ASN A 134 -10.16 28.39 20.49
N LEU A 135 -10.10 28.82 19.21
CA LEU A 135 -9.64 28.01 18.07
C LEU A 135 -8.32 27.27 18.33
N PRO A 136 -7.22 27.92 18.80
CA PRO A 136 -5.95 27.22 19.01
C PRO A 136 -6.05 26.14 20.08
N THR A 137 -6.80 26.41 21.15
CA THR A 137 -6.91 25.47 22.26
C THR A 137 -7.74 24.24 21.90
N VAL A 138 -8.75 24.37 21.03
CA VAL A 138 -9.53 23.23 20.53
C VAL A 138 -8.71 22.43 19.53
N ALA A 139 -8.01 23.09 18.61
CA ALA A 139 -7.14 22.44 17.64
C ALA A 139 -6.03 21.61 18.31
N GLU A 140 -5.35 22.17 19.31
CA GLU A 140 -4.29 21.48 20.07
C GLU A 140 -4.81 20.25 20.80
N LEU A 141 -6.03 20.31 21.35
CA LEU A 141 -6.67 19.15 22.00
C LEU A 141 -6.95 18.03 21.01
N VAL A 142 -7.50 18.37 19.84
CA VAL A 142 -7.78 17.41 18.77
C VAL A 142 -6.48 16.76 18.31
N ARG A 143 -5.44 17.54 18.02
CA ARG A 143 -4.13 17.02 17.59
C ARG A 143 -3.49 16.10 18.63
N LYS A 144 -3.65 16.41 19.93
CA LYS A 144 -3.12 15.57 21.01
C LYS A 144 -3.80 14.19 21.06
N GLN A 145 -5.10 14.13 20.82
CA GLN A 145 -5.88 12.89 20.89
C GLN A 145 -5.82 12.08 19.58
N TRP A 146 -5.81 12.75 18.43
CA TRP A 146 -5.67 12.13 17.11
C TRP A 146 -4.45 12.72 16.37
N PRO A 147 -3.24 12.19 16.61
CA PRO A 147 -2.00 12.72 16.05
C PRO A 147 -1.96 12.73 14.52
N ASN A 148 -2.67 11.81 13.86
CA ASN A 148 -2.64 11.64 12.40
C ASN A 148 -3.84 12.27 11.67
N ALA A 149 -4.86 12.75 12.39
CA ALA A 149 -6.07 13.29 11.75
C ALA A 149 -5.77 14.60 10.99
N LYS A 150 -6.40 14.81 9.85
CA LYS A 150 -6.38 16.11 9.14
C LYS A 150 -7.20 17.11 9.94
N ILE A 151 -6.61 18.26 10.30
CA ILE A 151 -7.30 19.33 11.04
C ILE A 151 -7.45 20.54 10.12
N ILE A 152 -8.67 20.99 9.90
CA ILE A 152 -9.02 22.14 9.06
C ILE A 152 -9.63 23.24 9.93
N LEU A 153 -9.10 24.46 9.85
CA LEU A 153 -9.61 25.66 10.51
C LEU A 153 -10.42 26.46 9.49
N ALA A 154 -11.75 26.38 9.61
CA ALA A 154 -12.67 27.13 8.76
C ALA A 154 -12.97 28.49 9.41
N ALA A 155 -12.27 29.52 8.92
CA ALA A 155 -12.17 30.82 9.56
C ALA A 155 -13.14 31.85 8.97
N ASP A 156 -13.53 32.82 9.79
CA ASP A 156 -14.27 34.00 9.34
C ASP A 156 -13.31 34.96 8.59
N ASN A 157 -13.77 35.53 7.48
CA ASN A 157 -13.01 36.53 6.75
C ASN A 157 -13.37 37.93 7.26
N ASP A 158 -12.68 38.39 8.30
CA ASP A 158 -12.76 39.76 8.82
C ASP A 158 -12.06 40.76 7.89
N TRP A 159 -12.55 40.86 6.65
CA TRP A 159 -11.96 41.74 5.65
C TRP A 159 -12.10 43.22 6.04
N HIS A 160 -11.05 43.99 5.74
CA HIS A 160 -10.93 45.42 6.00
C HIS A 160 -10.21 46.11 4.83
N GLU A 161 -10.58 47.34 4.50
CA GLU A 161 -9.88 48.13 3.48
C GLU A 161 -8.45 48.45 3.92
N GLN A 162 -7.54 48.54 2.95
CA GLN A 162 -6.13 48.77 3.23
C GLN A 162 -5.91 50.17 3.84
N GLY A 163 -5.51 50.20 5.11
CA GLY A 163 -5.30 51.45 5.87
C GLY A 163 -6.43 51.81 6.83
N GLU A 164 -7.51 51.03 6.89
CA GLU A 164 -8.63 51.25 7.80
C GLU A 164 -8.17 51.15 9.27
N ARG A 165 -8.53 52.15 10.09
CA ARG A 165 -8.14 52.24 11.51
C ARG A 165 -9.34 52.04 12.44
N ASP A 166 -9.08 51.46 13.62
CA ASP A 166 -10.05 51.36 14.69
C ASP A 166 -10.24 52.71 15.42
N LYS A 167 -11.20 52.75 16.35
CA LYS A 167 -11.51 53.91 17.20
C LYS A 167 -10.32 54.41 18.05
N ASN A 168 -9.24 53.63 18.14
CA ASN A 168 -8.02 53.93 18.88
C ASN A 168 -6.82 54.23 17.94
N GLY A 169 -7.05 54.37 16.63
CA GLY A 169 -6.03 54.72 15.64
C GLY A 169 -5.14 53.56 15.19
N LYS A 170 -5.41 52.31 15.58
CA LYS A 170 -4.67 51.10 15.15
C LYS A 170 -5.25 50.53 13.86
N LEU A 171 -4.40 50.01 12.98
CA LEU A 171 -4.84 49.32 11.77
C LEU A 171 -5.72 48.11 12.13
N LYS A 172 -6.90 48.03 11.50
CA LYS A 172 -7.76 46.85 11.62
C LYS A 172 -7.06 45.67 10.95
N LYS A 173 -7.16 44.49 11.58
CA LYS A 173 -6.56 43.25 11.09
C LYS A 173 -7.68 42.22 10.93
N ASN A 174 -7.50 41.27 10.02
CA ASN A 174 -8.40 40.14 9.87
C ASN A 174 -8.15 39.18 11.06
N VAL A 175 -8.93 39.33 12.13
CA VAL A 175 -8.71 38.62 13.40
C VAL A 175 -9.01 37.14 13.23
N GLY A 176 -10.10 36.79 12.55
CA GLY A 176 -10.44 35.40 12.24
C GLY A 176 -9.33 34.67 11.48
N LYS A 177 -8.80 35.26 10.40
CA LYS A 177 -7.65 34.71 9.66
C LYS A 177 -6.43 34.51 10.55
N ILE A 178 -6.05 35.52 11.33
CA ILE A 178 -4.85 35.44 12.20
C ILE A 178 -4.99 34.35 13.25
N ALA A 179 -6.17 34.22 13.86
CA ALA A 179 -6.43 33.21 14.88
C ALA A 179 -6.40 31.79 14.29
N ALA A 180 -7.03 31.59 13.13
CA ALA A 180 -7.03 30.32 12.41
C ALA A 180 -5.63 29.92 11.92
N GLU A 181 -4.86 30.86 11.36
CA GLU A 181 -3.49 30.58 10.92
C GLU A 181 -2.58 30.22 12.09
N LYS A 182 -2.73 30.90 13.23
CA LYS A 182 -2.00 30.58 14.46
C LYS A 182 -2.36 29.18 14.99
N ALA A 183 -3.65 28.84 14.98
CA ALA A 183 -4.13 27.52 15.38
C ALA A 183 -3.63 26.41 14.44
N ALA A 184 -3.72 26.63 13.12
CA ALA A 184 -3.22 25.70 12.13
C ALA A 184 -1.71 25.47 12.27
N GLN A 185 -0.94 26.53 12.50
CA GLN A 185 0.51 26.42 12.69
C GLN A 185 0.90 25.59 13.91
N SER A 186 0.12 25.61 15.00
CA SER A 186 0.43 24.80 16.19
C SER A 186 0.10 23.32 16.04
N VAL A 187 -0.63 22.92 14.99
CA VAL A 187 -1.10 21.55 14.79
C VAL A 187 -0.80 20.95 13.41
N ASP A 188 0.05 21.56 12.59
CA ASP A 188 0.25 21.19 11.17
C ASP A 188 -1.10 21.08 10.42
N GLY A 189 -1.99 22.04 10.71
CA GLY A 189 -3.36 22.11 10.21
C GLY A 189 -3.48 22.90 8.91
N TRP A 190 -4.69 22.86 8.35
CA TRP A 190 -5.08 23.59 7.15
C TRP A 190 -6.00 24.76 7.53
N VAL A 191 -6.05 25.80 6.71
CA VAL A 191 -6.95 26.95 6.87
C VAL A 191 -7.78 27.11 5.61
N SER A 192 -9.06 27.47 5.75
CA SER A 192 -9.92 27.89 4.64
C SER A 192 -10.81 29.05 5.08
N LEU A 193 -10.88 30.10 4.28
CA LEU A 193 -11.71 31.30 4.50
C LEU A 193 -12.43 31.68 3.20
N PRO A 194 -13.66 32.23 3.27
CA PRO A 194 -14.40 32.61 2.09
C PRO A 194 -13.67 33.76 1.36
N PRO A 195 -13.46 33.68 0.03
CA PRO A 195 -12.63 34.62 -0.73
C PRO A 195 -13.40 35.92 -1.08
N THR A 196 -13.93 36.60 -0.07
CA THR A 196 -14.74 37.83 -0.23
C THR A 196 -13.91 39.10 -0.01
N LYS A 197 -14.31 40.19 -0.68
CA LYS A 197 -13.79 41.55 -0.44
C LYS A 197 -14.64 42.32 0.58
N GLU A 198 -15.31 41.60 1.44
CA GLU A 198 -16.19 42.09 2.49
C GLU A 198 -16.19 41.09 3.64
N LYS A 199 -16.65 41.53 4.81
CA LYS A 199 -16.79 40.62 5.96
C LYS A 199 -17.78 39.52 5.65
N ALA A 200 -17.33 38.28 5.74
CA ALA A 200 -18.15 37.10 5.50
C ALA A 200 -17.61 35.90 6.26
N ASP A 201 -18.51 35.09 6.80
CA ASP A 201 -18.21 33.70 7.15
C ASP A 201 -18.63 32.75 6.00
N TRP A 202 -18.40 31.45 6.16
CA TRP A 202 -18.81 30.47 5.15
C TRP A 202 -20.34 30.34 5.00
N ASP A 203 -21.11 30.71 6.03
CA ASP A 203 -22.57 30.73 5.97
C ASP A 203 -23.07 31.90 5.11
N ASP A 204 -22.47 33.08 5.26
CA ASP A 204 -22.72 34.26 4.43
C ASP A 204 -22.31 33.99 2.97
N TYR A 205 -21.18 33.29 2.76
CA TYR A 205 -20.77 32.87 1.42
C TYR A 205 -21.79 31.93 0.79
N ARG A 206 -22.27 30.92 1.52
CA ARG A 206 -23.34 29.99 1.06
C ARG A 206 -24.69 30.68 0.83
N GLN A 207 -24.97 31.78 1.53
CA GLN A 207 -26.21 32.53 1.29
C GLN A 207 -26.13 33.38 0.02
N ARG A 208 -24.93 33.86 -0.35
CA ARG A 208 -24.70 34.64 -1.58
C ARG A 208 -24.43 33.76 -2.80
N HIS A 209 -23.77 32.63 -2.60
CA HIS A 209 -23.37 31.66 -3.59
C HIS A 209 -23.95 30.32 -3.16
N ASP A 210 -24.54 29.55 -4.08
CA ASP A 210 -25.16 28.27 -3.71
C ASP A 210 -24.17 27.28 -3.04
N ILE A 211 -24.73 26.18 -2.53
CA ILE A 211 -23.97 25.19 -1.75
C ILE A 211 -22.84 24.53 -2.57
N GLU A 212 -23.02 24.34 -3.88
CA GLU A 212 -22.02 23.70 -4.74
C GLU A 212 -20.84 24.64 -4.99
N ALA A 213 -21.12 25.92 -5.26
CA ALA A 213 -20.08 26.94 -5.36
C ALA A 213 -19.30 27.08 -4.04
N ALA A 214 -20.00 27.08 -2.90
CA ALA A 214 -19.36 27.11 -1.59
C ALA A 214 -18.47 25.86 -1.35
N LYS A 215 -18.90 24.67 -1.80
CA LYS A 215 -18.18 23.40 -1.64
C LYS A 215 -16.89 23.36 -2.44
N GLN A 216 -16.96 23.79 -3.70
CA GLN A 216 -15.80 23.93 -4.56
C GLN A 216 -14.79 24.92 -3.98
N VAL A 217 -15.26 26.13 -3.63
CA VAL A 217 -14.39 27.21 -3.13
C VAL A 217 -13.80 26.89 -1.76
N PHE A 218 -14.52 26.19 -0.89
CA PHE A 218 -13.98 25.70 0.38
C PHE A 218 -12.80 24.76 0.19
N SER A 219 -12.92 23.83 -0.76
CA SER A 219 -11.91 22.81 -1.06
C SER A 219 -10.68 23.39 -1.75
N GLU A 220 -10.88 24.28 -2.72
CA GLU A 220 -9.80 25.00 -3.42
C GLU A 220 -9.09 26.02 -2.51
N GLY A 221 -9.80 26.56 -1.52
CA GLY A 221 -9.29 27.55 -0.56
C GLY A 221 -8.44 26.97 0.58
N LEU A 222 -8.20 25.66 0.62
CA LEU A 222 -7.42 25.01 1.68
C LEU A 222 -5.91 25.23 1.52
N TYR A 223 -5.26 25.79 2.55
CA TYR A 223 -3.81 25.97 2.57
C TYR A 223 -3.18 25.66 3.94
N GLN A 224 -1.89 25.30 3.96
CA GLN A 224 -1.11 25.10 5.19
C GLN A 224 -0.20 26.30 5.50
N VAL A 225 -0.12 26.70 6.77
CA VAL A 225 0.70 27.84 7.22
C VAL A 225 2.13 27.37 7.50
N GLY A 226 3.13 27.95 6.81
CA GLY A 226 4.55 27.77 7.12
C GLY A 226 5.31 26.70 6.33
N LYS A 227 4.64 25.89 5.50
CA LYS A 227 5.32 25.21 4.38
C LYS A 227 5.47 26.23 3.25
N THR A 228 6.66 26.34 2.67
CA THR A 228 6.88 27.13 1.45
C THR A 228 6.14 26.42 0.32
N VAL A 229 4.84 26.69 0.23
CA VAL A 229 4.04 26.53 -0.96
C VAL A 229 4.72 27.42 -1.99
N SER A 230 5.27 26.84 -3.07
CA SER A 230 5.50 27.60 -4.29
C SER A 230 4.18 28.28 -4.59
N GLU A 231 4.14 29.61 -4.53
CA GLU A 231 2.92 30.38 -4.66
C GLU A 231 2.17 30.02 -5.95
N SER A 232 1.25 29.06 -5.82
CA SER A 232 0.03 29.00 -6.58
C SER A 232 -0.81 30.17 -6.12
N LYS A 233 -0.50 31.34 -6.66
CA LYS A 233 -1.56 32.26 -7.06
C LYS A 233 -1.97 31.85 -8.47
N PRO A 234 -3.13 31.22 -8.67
CA PRO A 234 -4.02 31.84 -9.62
C PRO A 234 -4.35 33.20 -9.02
N VAL A 235 -3.73 34.25 -9.55
CA VAL A 235 -4.51 35.47 -9.70
C VAL A 235 -5.66 35.01 -10.59
N VAL A 236 -6.83 34.75 -10.02
CA VAL A 236 -8.07 34.88 -10.80
C VAL A 236 -8.16 36.36 -11.13
N ILE A 237 -7.43 36.74 -12.18
CA ILE A 237 -8.07 37.49 -13.24
C ILE A 237 -9.25 36.61 -13.56
N ASN A 238 -10.48 37.12 -13.36
CA ASN A 238 -11.66 36.54 -13.97
C ASN A 238 -11.27 36.04 -15.37
N LEU A 239 -11.21 34.73 -15.58
CA LEU A 239 -11.07 34.17 -16.92
C LEU A 239 -12.42 33.77 -17.52
N ASP A 240 -13.49 33.89 -16.73
CA ASP A 240 -14.87 34.04 -17.24
C ASP A 240 -15.29 35.50 -17.41
N GLU A 241 -14.37 36.43 -17.12
CA GLU A 241 -14.18 37.57 -18.02
C GLU A 241 -12.81 37.43 -18.67
N ARG A 242 -12.66 36.41 -19.53
CA ARG A 242 -12.38 36.88 -20.88
C ARG A 242 -13.55 37.81 -21.26
N ARG A 243 -13.41 39.11 -20.92
CA ARG A 243 -13.32 40.03 -22.05
C ARG A 243 -12.42 39.26 -23.00
N GLU A 244 -12.94 38.86 -24.15
CA GLU A 244 -12.14 39.05 -25.33
C GLU A 244 -11.54 40.45 -25.14
N LYS A 245 -10.36 40.54 -24.50
CA LYS A 245 -9.43 41.62 -24.73
C LYS A 245 -9.33 41.46 -26.21
N GLU A 246 -10.06 42.31 -26.95
CA GLU A 246 -10.07 42.33 -28.41
C GLU A 246 -8.67 41.92 -28.78
N ARG A 247 -8.52 40.67 -29.25
CA ARG A 247 -7.19 40.12 -29.52
C ARG A 247 -6.63 41.17 -30.46
N ASP A 248 -5.54 41.83 -30.08
CA ASP A 248 -4.88 42.75 -30.98
C ASP A 248 -4.73 41.98 -32.30
N PRO A 249 -5.51 42.34 -33.33
CA PRO A 249 -5.72 41.43 -34.45
C PRO A 249 -4.44 41.32 -35.28
N LEU A 250 -3.40 42.09 -34.94
CA LEU A 250 -2.06 42.07 -35.50
C LEU A 250 -1.04 41.30 -34.65
N LYS A 251 -1.37 40.86 -33.43
CA LYS A 251 -0.42 40.15 -32.57
C LYS A 251 -0.29 38.68 -32.97
N PRO A 252 0.94 38.19 -33.22
CA PRO A 252 1.16 36.78 -33.48
C PRO A 252 0.74 35.89 -32.31
N HIS A 253 0.12 34.75 -32.63
CA HIS A 253 -0.38 33.83 -31.62
C HIS A 253 -0.33 32.38 -32.11
N VAL A 254 -0.42 31.45 -31.15
CA VAL A 254 -0.61 30.03 -31.45
C VAL A 254 -2.11 29.76 -31.55
N ASP A 255 -2.51 29.09 -32.61
CA ASP A 255 -3.86 28.63 -32.87
C ASP A 255 -3.89 27.11 -32.90
N THR A 256 -4.72 26.52 -32.04
CA THR A 256 -4.81 25.06 -31.86
C THR A 256 -6.12 24.58 -32.48
N ARG A 257 -6.02 23.75 -33.50
CA ARG A 257 -7.13 23.25 -34.31
C ARG A 257 -7.15 21.73 -34.29
N LYS A 258 -8.25 21.12 -34.74
CA LYS A 258 -8.38 19.64 -34.80
C LYS A 258 -7.34 18.99 -35.72
N ASP A 259 -6.85 19.71 -36.72
CA ASP A 259 -5.89 19.28 -37.72
C ASP A 259 -4.43 19.68 -37.40
N GLY A 260 -4.19 20.45 -36.32
CA GLY A 260 -2.84 20.80 -35.94
C GLY A 260 -2.71 22.03 -35.04
N ILE A 261 -1.46 22.34 -34.69
CA ILE A 261 -1.09 23.56 -33.98
C ILE A 261 -0.36 24.47 -34.97
N TYR A 262 -0.78 25.72 -35.06
CA TYR A 262 -0.28 26.70 -36.03
C TYR A 262 0.21 27.96 -35.31
N TRP A 263 1.32 28.53 -35.80
CA TRP A 263 1.73 29.89 -35.49
C TRP A 263 1.12 30.84 -36.51
N VAL A 264 0.25 31.74 -36.07
CA VAL A 264 -0.48 32.69 -36.90
C VAL A 264 0.15 34.07 -36.73
N GLU A 265 0.65 34.64 -37.82
CA GLU A 265 1.19 36.01 -37.89
C GLU A 265 0.27 36.87 -38.74
N PRO A 266 -0.60 37.69 -38.14
CA PRO A 266 -1.45 38.58 -38.90
C PRO A 266 -0.63 39.75 -39.47
N LYS A 267 -0.89 40.12 -40.72
CA LYS A 267 -0.30 41.27 -41.40
C LYS A 267 -1.38 42.11 -42.05
N GLU A 268 -1.29 43.43 -41.88
CA GLU A 268 -2.13 44.36 -42.61
C GLU A 268 -1.58 44.57 -44.03
N GLN A 269 -2.40 44.29 -45.05
CA GLN A 269 -2.14 44.64 -46.45
C GLN A 269 -3.39 45.32 -47.03
N ASN A 270 -3.24 46.54 -47.54
CA ASN A 270 -4.31 47.31 -48.17
C ASN A 270 -5.58 47.50 -47.30
N GLY A 271 -5.43 47.54 -45.97
CA GLY A 271 -6.55 47.66 -45.03
C GLY A 271 -7.26 46.33 -44.70
N GLU A 272 -6.79 45.20 -45.25
CA GLU A 272 -7.23 43.85 -44.88
C GLU A 272 -6.17 43.14 -44.04
N ILE A 273 -6.59 42.37 -43.03
CA ILE A 273 -5.70 41.57 -42.19
C ILE A 273 -5.55 40.18 -42.82
N ILE A 274 -4.35 39.87 -43.32
CA ILE A 274 -4.00 38.57 -43.87
C ILE A 274 -3.23 37.77 -42.81
N ALA A 275 -3.74 36.60 -42.44
CA ALA A 275 -3.09 35.69 -41.52
C ALA A 275 -2.05 34.81 -42.24
N ILE A 276 -0.77 34.96 -41.92
CA ILE A 276 0.28 34.04 -42.36
C ILE A 276 0.38 32.91 -41.35
N GLU A 277 -0.02 31.70 -41.76
CA GLU A 277 -0.02 30.53 -40.91
C GLU A 277 1.22 29.67 -41.14
N LYS A 278 1.89 29.27 -40.06
CA LYS A 278 3.01 28.33 -40.08
C LYS A 278 2.69 27.16 -39.19
N TRP A 279 2.59 25.97 -39.76
CA TRP A 279 2.34 24.74 -39.02
C TRP A 279 3.50 24.44 -38.03
N LEU A 280 3.14 24.11 -36.79
CA LEU A 280 4.05 23.75 -35.71
C LEU A 280 4.08 22.24 -35.46
N SER A 281 2.91 21.59 -35.36
CA SER A 281 2.78 20.16 -35.11
C SER A 281 1.38 19.65 -35.42
N ASP A 282 1.20 18.33 -35.42
CA ASP A 282 -0.14 17.73 -35.32
C ASP A 282 -0.80 18.12 -34.00
N TYR A 283 -2.11 17.87 -33.89
CA TYR A 283 -2.88 18.22 -32.71
C TYR A 283 -2.38 17.45 -31.47
N MET A 284 -1.98 18.23 -30.46
CA MET A 284 -1.67 17.73 -29.13
C MET A 284 -2.14 18.75 -28.09
N GLU A 285 -2.46 18.27 -26.90
CA GLU A 285 -3.00 19.09 -25.83
C GLU A 285 -2.33 18.74 -24.51
N VAL A 286 -1.91 19.74 -23.74
CA VAL A 286 -1.47 19.49 -22.37
C VAL A 286 -2.70 19.38 -21.48
N VAL A 287 -2.89 18.21 -20.89
CA VAL A 287 -4.08 17.85 -20.11
C VAL A 287 -3.81 17.75 -18.60
N GLY A 288 -2.58 18.06 -18.19
CA GLY A 288 -2.19 18.19 -16.79
C GLY A 288 -0.69 18.17 -16.58
N ILE A 289 -0.32 18.14 -15.31
CA ILE A 289 1.06 18.11 -14.83
C ILE A 289 1.19 17.05 -13.75
N GLY A 290 2.39 16.50 -13.57
CA GLY A 290 2.63 15.52 -12.52
C GLY A 290 4.09 15.44 -12.10
N ASN A 291 4.37 14.64 -11.08
CA ASN A 291 5.71 14.44 -10.53
C ASN A 291 5.85 12.99 -10.06
N ASP A 292 6.97 12.33 -10.36
CA ASP A 292 7.24 10.94 -9.96
C ASP A 292 8.05 10.83 -8.65
N GLY A 293 8.13 11.92 -7.89
CA GLY A 293 8.98 12.09 -6.70
C GLY A 293 10.41 12.54 -7.01
N GLY A 294 10.81 12.62 -8.28
CA GLY A 294 12.14 13.07 -8.71
C GLY A 294 12.10 14.16 -9.77
N GLU A 295 11.34 13.97 -10.84
CA GLU A 295 11.21 14.88 -11.97
C GLU A 295 9.76 15.34 -12.15
N GLY A 296 9.57 16.56 -12.65
CA GLY A 296 8.26 17.06 -13.06
C GLY A 296 7.96 16.69 -14.52
N TYR A 297 6.68 16.51 -14.85
CA TYR A 297 6.20 16.11 -16.16
C TYR A 297 5.04 16.99 -16.63
N LEU A 298 4.96 17.20 -17.95
CA LEU A 298 3.71 17.60 -18.61
C LEU A 298 3.02 16.37 -19.16
N ILE A 299 1.71 16.26 -18.93
CA ILE A 299 0.90 15.18 -19.50
C ILE A 299 0.31 15.66 -20.80
N ILE A 300 0.77 15.09 -21.91
CA ILE A 300 0.36 15.50 -23.26
C ILE A 300 -0.56 14.43 -23.83
N LYS A 301 -1.78 14.83 -24.14
CA LYS A 301 -2.71 14.03 -24.94
C LYS A 301 -2.31 14.16 -26.41
N LEU A 302 -1.99 13.02 -27.02
CA LEU A 302 -1.54 12.90 -28.40
C LEU A 302 -2.68 12.30 -29.24
N SER A 303 -2.86 12.82 -30.46
CA SER A 303 -3.77 12.23 -31.45
C SER A 303 -2.92 11.72 -32.60
N GLN A 304 -2.69 10.40 -32.63
CA GLN A 304 -1.81 9.80 -33.63
C GLN A 304 -2.44 9.91 -35.02
N GLU A 305 -1.67 10.41 -35.98
CA GLU A 305 -2.09 10.56 -37.38
C GLU A 305 -2.60 9.23 -37.96
N GLY A 306 -3.77 9.26 -38.60
CA GLY A 306 -4.40 8.07 -39.18
C GLY A 306 -5.18 7.18 -38.19
N THR A 307 -5.22 7.53 -36.90
CA THR A 307 -6.02 6.81 -35.90
C THR A 307 -6.98 7.74 -35.16
N SER A 308 -8.12 7.20 -34.70
CA SER A 308 -9.04 7.91 -33.79
C SER A 308 -8.67 7.72 -32.30
N LYS A 309 -7.53 7.09 -32.00
CA LYS A 309 -7.10 6.79 -30.63
C LYS A 309 -6.31 7.97 -30.07
N HIS A 310 -6.65 8.35 -28.84
CA HIS A 310 -5.86 9.27 -28.05
C HIS A 310 -4.93 8.48 -27.12
N THR A 311 -3.68 8.91 -27.03
CA THR A 311 -2.72 8.39 -26.04
C THR A 311 -2.26 9.52 -25.14
N PHE A 312 -1.75 9.18 -23.96
CA PHE A 312 -1.20 10.14 -23.01
C PHE A 312 0.29 9.87 -22.84
N GLU A 313 1.10 10.91 -22.94
CA GLU A 313 2.55 10.83 -22.77
C GLU A 313 2.96 11.81 -21.67
N ALA A 314 3.59 11.30 -20.61
CA ALA A 314 4.24 12.18 -19.64
C ALA A 314 5.63 12.56 -20.15
N LEU A 315 5.76 13.80 -20.62
CA LEU A 315 7.01 14.37 -21.10
C LEU A 315 7.74 15.05 -19.92
N PRO A 316 8.95 14.60 -19.54
CA PRO A 316 9.73 15.24 -18.48
C PRO A 316 9.95 16.72 -18.80
N SER A 317 9.75 17.58 -17.82
CA SER A 317 9.85 19.03 -18.02
C SER A 317 11.23 19.47 -18.52
N ARG A 318 12.29 18.74 -18.14
CA ARG A 318 13.67 18.98 -18.61
C ARG A 318 13.89 18.65 -20.09
N GLU A 319 13.00 17.87 -20.71
CA GLU A 319 13.10 17.44 -22.11
C GLU A 319 12.31 18.35 -23.06
N ILE A 320 11.44 19.22 -22.53
CA ILE A 320 10.64 20.13 -23.35
C ILE A 320 11.54 21.12 -24.08
N GLY A 321 11.34 21.27 -25.39
CA GLY A 321 12.21 22.12 -26.22
C GLY A 321 13.53 21.47 -26.64
N MET A 322 13.92 20.34 -26.04
CA MET A 322 15.17 19.66 -26.33
C MET A 322 15.00 18.65 -27.49
N PRO A 323 16.06 18.35 -28.27
CA PRO A 323 16.01 17.35 -29.33
C PRO A 323 15.49 15.97 -28.86
N ILE A 324 15.82 15.57 -27.63
CA ILE A 324 15.37 14.30 -27.04
C ILE A 324 13.85 14.29 -26.78
N GLY A 325 13.27 15.39 -26.30
CA GLY A 325 11.82 15.50 -26.10
C GLY A 325 11.07 15.49 -27.43
N TRP A 326 11.60 16.16 -28.45
CA TRP A 326 11.02 16.11 -29.80
C TRP A 326 11.13 14.72 -30.44
N ALA A 327 12.25 14.03 -30.25
CA ALA A 327 12.41 12.64 -30.74
C ALA A 327 11.39 11.70 -30.08
N ARG A 328 11.12 11.89 -28.78
CA ARG A 328 10.14 11.13 -28.02
C ARG A 328 8.71 11.34 -28.50
N LEU A 329 8.29 12.59 -28.75
CA LEU A 329 6.95 12.84 -29.30
C LEU A 329 6.80 12.28 -30.72
N ARG A 330 7.85 12.39 -31.55
CA ARG A 330 7.83 11.79 -32.90
C ARG A 330 7.77 10.27 -32.89
N SER A 331 8.42 9.60 -31.93
CA SER A 331 8.34 8.13 -31.84
C SER A 331 6.94 7.64 -31.46
N ARG A 332 6.08 8.52 -30.94
CA ARG A 332 4.64 8.26 -30.70
C ARG A 332 3.76 8.58 -31.92
N GLY A 333 4.35 8.88 -33.07
CA GLY A 333 3.61 9.12 -34.31
C GLY A 333 3.02 10.52 -34.43
N ILE A 334 3.60 11.51 -33.74
CA ILE A 334 3.22 12.92 -33.87
C ILE A 334 4.24 13.67 -34.73
N ASN A 335 3.78 14.29 -35.80
CA ASN A 335 4.61 15.14 -36.62
C ASN A 335 4.83 16.50 -35.94
N ILE A 336 6.07 16.97 -36.00
CA ILE A 336 6.49 18.25 -35.43
C ILE A 336 7.41 18.94 -36.44
N THR A 337 7.22 20.24 -36.63
CA THR A 337 8.01 21.10 -37.51
C THR A 337 9.51 20.89 -37.32
N THR A 338 10.26 20.91 -38.42
CA THR A 338 11.73 20.81 -38.42
C THR A 338 12.41 22.17 -38.44
N LYS A 339 11.64 23.27 -38.51
CA LYS A 339 12.16 24.63 -38.54
C LYS A 339 12.61 25.06 -37.14
N ASN A 340 13.92 25.28 -36.97
CA ASN A 340 14.51 25.70 -35.68
C ASN A 340 13.93 27.00 -35.11
N SER A 341 13.40 27.89 -35.95
CA SER A 341 12.75 29.13 -35.49
C SER A 341 11.35 28.91 -34.90
N LEU A 342 10.69 27.80 -35.22
CA LEU A 342 9.32 27.49 -34.79
C LEU A 342 9.28 26.54 -33.57
N LEU A 343 10.30 25.71 -33.38
CA LEU A 343 10.39 24.78 -32.24
C LEU A 343 10.32 25.49 -30.87
N PRO A 344 10.99 26.64 -30.63
CA PRO A 344 10.86 27.36 -29.37
C PRO A 344 9.43 27.86 -29.12
N ILE A 345 8.70 28.26 -30.17
CA ILE A 345 7.31 28.71 -30.07
C ILE A 345 6.41 27.56 -29.60
N LEU A 346 6.58 26.37 -30.18
CA LEU A 346 5.85 25.18 -29.74
C LEU A 346 6.22 24.79 -28.30
N SER A 347 7.51 24.86 -27.94
CA SER A 347 7.99 24.62 -26.57
C SER A 347 7.33 25.55 -25.55
N ASP A 348 7.29 26.86 -25.85
CA ASP A 348 6.65 27.85 -25.01
C ASP A 348 5.13 27.64 -24.92
N HIS A 349 4.50 27.23 -26.03
CA HIS A 349 3.09 26.87 -26.03
C HIS A 349 2.83 25.72 -25.06
N LEU A 350 3.50 24.57 -25.22
CA LEU A 350 3.32 23.40 -24.34
C LEU A 350 3.55 23.75 -22.86
N GLN A 351 4.56 24.57 -22.55
CA GLN A 351 4.83 24.98 -21.16
C GLN A 351 3.76 25.90 -20.57
N ARG A 352 3.08 26.73 -21.38
CA ARG A 352 2.22 27.82 -20.89
C ARG A 352 0.72 27.62 -21.16
N SER A 353 0.34 26.70 -22.03
CA SER A 353 -1.05 26.43 -22.43
C SER A 353 -1.53 25.08 -21.92
N GLY A 354 -2.85 24.86 -21.91
CA GLY A 354 -3.48 23.59 -21.53
C GLY A 354 -3.86 23.50 -20.05
N ASP A 355 -4.51 22.40 -19.69
CA ASP A 355 -4.91 22.07 -18.32
C ASP A 355 -3.66 21.82 -17.45
N ARG A 356 -3.77 22.21 -16.19
CA ARG A 356 -2.74 22.11 -15.15
C ARG A 356 -3.19 21.25 -13.96
N ARG A 357 -4.29 20.50 -14.11
CA ARG A 357 -4.72 19.51 -13.12
C ARG A 357 -3.58 18.54 -12.79
N GLN A 358 -3.53 18.09 -11.55
CA GLN A 358 -2.53 17.14 -11.09
C GLN A 358 -2.83 15.75 -11.62
N TRP A 359 -1.76 15.04 -12.01
CA TRP A 359 -1.78 13.64 -12.41
C TRP A 359 -0.76 12.86 -11.59
N GLU A 360 -1.10 11.62 -11.25
CA GLU A 360 -0.15 10.67 -10.68
C GLU A 360 0.72 10.15 -11.83
N VAL A 361 2.04 10.29 -11.73
CA VAL A 361 2.97 9.78 -12.74
C VAL A 361 3.67 8.55 -12.18
N THR A 362 3.45 7.40 -12.82
CA THR A 362 4.00 6.12 -12.35
C THR A 362 4.81 5.41 -13.43
N GLN A 363 5.89 4.75 -13.01
CA GLN A 363 6.72 3.88 -13.87
C GLN A 363 6.41 2.39 -13.67
N THR A 364 5.53 2.05 -12.73
CA THR A 364 5.13 0.67 -12.41
C THR A 364 3.67 0.45 -12.78
N ALA A 365 3.34 -0.78 -13.16
CA ALA A 365 1.96 -1.23 -13.23
C ALA A 365 1.38 -1.40 -11.81
N GLY A 366 0.09 -1.72 -11.70
CA GLY A 366 -0.57 -2.04 -10.44
C GLY A 366 -1.55 -0.97 -9.97
N TRP A 367 -1.88 -0.99 -8.67
CA TRP A 367 -2.89 -0.11 -8.09
C TRP A 367 -2.36 1.32 -7.90
N HIS A 368 -3.03 2.28 -8.52
CA HIS A 368 -2.75 3.71 -8.43
C HIS A 368 -4.06 4.50 -8.33
N CYS A 369 -4.19 5.30 -7.28
CA CYS A 369 -5.35 6.19 -7.07
C CYS A 369 -6.71 5.48 -7.20
N GLY A 370 -6.85 4.24 -6.70
CA GLY A 370 -8.11 3.49 -6.78
C GLY A 370 -8.34 2.72 -8.09
N ALA A 371 -7.57 3.00 -9.15
CA ALA A 371 -7.59 2.25 -10.40
C ALA A 371 -6.36 1.34 -10.55
N TYR A 372 -6.43 0.41 -11.50
CA TYR A 372 -5.32 -0.47 -11.83
C TYR A 372 -4.69 -0.10 -13.17
N VAL A 373 -3.38 0.10 -13.19
CA VAL A 373 -2.59 0.30 -14.40
C VAL A 373 -2.07 -1.04 -14.88
N MET A 374 -2.51 -1.47 -16.05
CA MET A 374 -2.02 -2.68 -16.71
C MET A 374 -0.62 -2.44 -17.30
N PRO A 375 0.20 -3.49 -17.50
CA PRO A 375 1.54 -3.34 -18.06
C PRO A 375 1.60 -2.84 -19.51
N ASP A 376 0.49 -2.92 -20.25
CA ASP A 376 0.31 -2.30 -21.57
C ASP A 376 -0.14 -0.83 -21.51
N GLY A 377 -0.33 -0.29 -20.30
CA GLY A 377 -0.76 1.07 -20.03
C GLY A 377 -2.27 1.28 -20.02
N GLU A 378 -3.08 0.24 -20.17
CA GLU A 378 -4.52 0.34 -19.97
C GLU A 378 -4.83 0.65 -18.49
N ILE A 379 -5.74 1.59 -18.24
CA ILE A 379 -6.19 1.94 -16.89
C ILE A 379 -7.59 1.34 -16.71
N ILE A 380 -7.73 0.47 -15.71
CA ILE A 380 -8.96 -0.25 -15.38
C ILE A 380 -9.52 0.28 -14.07
N GLY A 381 -10.81 0.64 -14.07
CA GLY A 381 -11.46 1.35 -12.97
C GLY A 381 -11.42 2.87 -13.14
N GLN A 382 -12.00 3.59 -12.19
CA GLN A 382 -11.99 5.06 -12.18
C GLN A 382 -11.00 5.55 -11.12
N PRO A 383 -9.89 6.20 -11.51
CA PRO A 383 -8.95 6.69 -10.53
C PRO A 383 -9.45 8.00 -9.89
N ASP A 384 -9.23 8.16 -8.59
CA ASP A 384 -9.52 9.39 -7.83
C ASP A 384 -8.79 10.62 -8.39
N MET A 385 -7.61 10.38 -8.96
CA MET A 385 -6.79 11.36 -9.67
C MET A 385 -6.28 10.74 -10.98
N PRO A 386 -6.30 11.46 -12.12
CA PRO A 386 -5.80 10.93 -13.38
C PRO A 386 -4.38 10.35 -13.27
N VAL A 387 -4.15 9.17 -13.84
CA VAL A 387 -2.86 8.47 -13.80
C VAL A 387 -2.21 8.50 -15.18
N ALA A 388 -0.93 8.84 -15.24
CA ALA A 388 -0.09 8.76 -16.43
C ALA A 388 0.97 7.67 -16.25
N PHE A 389 0.86 6.61 -17.04
CA PHE A 389 1.82 5.51 -17.03
C PHE A 389 2.99 5.78 -17.97
N CYS A 390 4.19 5.80 -17.41
CA CYS A 390 5.46 6.01 -18.11
C CYS A 390 6.34 4.77 -18.11
N GLY A 391 5.89 3.69 -17.47
CA GLY A 391 6.55 2.40 -17.50
C GLY A 391 6.42 1.78 -18.89
N GLY A 392 7.47 1.12 -19.35
CA GLY A 392 7.44 0.38 -20.61
C GLY A 392 8.36 -0.81 -20.51
N THR A 393 7.87 -1.97 -20.92
CA THR A 393 8.67 -3.19 -21.10
C THR A 393 8.40 -3.83 -22.44
N SER A 394 9.29 -4.73 -22.85
CA SER A 394 9.07 -5.62 -24.00
C SER A 394 7.82 -6.49 -23.84
N ALA A 395 7.35 -6.71 -22.60
CA ALA A 395 6.19 -7.56 -22.31
C ALA A 395 4.84 -6.97 -22.74
N VAL A 396 4.76 -5.69 -23.12
CA VAL A 396 3.54 -5.03 -23.61
C VAL A 396 2.89 -5.84 -24.75
N ALA A 397 3.71 -6.43 -25.63
CA ALA A 397 3.22 -7.24 -26.76
C ALA A 397 2.42 -8.47 -26.32
N GLY A 398 2.66 -9.00 -25.12
CA GLY A 398 1.97 -10.16 -24.58
C GLY A 398 0.60 -9.85 -23.98
N TYR A 399 0.28 -8.61 -23.62
CA TYR A 399 -1.00 -8.25 -22.96
C TYR A 399 -2.18 -8.10 -23.93
N VAL A 400 -2.29 -9.01 -24.90
CA VAL A 400 -3.37 -9.02 -25.90
C VAL A 400 -4.72 -9.40 -25.30
N VAL A 401 -5.79 -8.95 -25.95
CA VAL A 401 -7.18 -9.25 -25.57
C VAL A 401 -7.84 -10.02 -26.71
N ARG A 402 -8.36 -11.23 -26.42
CA ARG A 402 -9.07 -12.08 -27.38
C ARG A 402 -10.29 -12.73 -26.72
N GLY A 403 -11.46 -12.60 -27.36
CA GLY A 403 -12.75 -13.11 -26.86
C GLY A 403 -13.36 -12.25 -25.76
N THR A 404 -14.11 -12.88 -24.86
CA THR A 404 -14.80 -12.27 -23.71
C THR A 404 -14.48 -13.01 -22.40
N ALA A 405 -14.78 -12.40 -21.25
CA ALA A 405 -14.58 -13.06 -19.95
C ALA A 405 -15.49 -14.30 -19.80
N ASP A 406 -16.72 -14.25 -20.29
CA ASP A 406 -17.64 -15.40 -20.30
C ASP A 406 -17.14 -16.53 -21.21
N GLU A 407 -16.52 -16.22 -22.35
CA GLU A 407 -15.90 -17.26 -23.18
C GLU A 407 -14.69 -17.87 -22.48
N TRP A 408 -13.85 -17.07 -21.82
CA TRP A 408 -12.73 -17.60 -21.03
C TRP A 408 -13.21 -18.55 -19.93
N LYS A 409 -14.24 -18.15 -19.18
CA LYS A 409 -14.91 -18.99 -18.18
C LYS A 409 -15.38 -20.33 -18.77
N ASN A 410 -16.10 -20.28 -19.88
CA ASN A 410 -16.75 -21.45 -20.47
C ASN A 410 -15.81 -22.34 -21.29
N ARG A 411 -14.69 -21.81 -21.80
CA ARG A 411 -13.76 -22.51 -22.70
C ARG A 411 -12.41 -22.85 -22.07
N VAL A 412 -11.98 -22.11 -21.05
CA VAL A 412 -10.69 -22.31 -20.38
C VAL A 412 -10.90 -22.76 -18.94
N ALA A 413 -11.60 -21.98 -18.11
CA ALA A 413 -11.79 -22.31 -16.69
C ALA A 413 -12.55 -23.62 -16.49
N SER A 414 -13.56 -23.88 -17.32
CA SER A 414 -14.33 -25.13 -17.32
C SER A 414 -13.47 -26.39 -17.50
N LEU A 415 -12.35 -26.29 -18.23
CA LEU A 415 -11.44 -27.41 -18.47
C LEU A 415 -10.60 -27.76 -17.24
N MET A 416 -10.37 -26.82 -16.33
CA MET A 416 -9.56 -27.05 -15.13
C MET A 416 -10.39 -27.44 -13.91
N LYS A 417 -11.73 -27.35 -14.01
CA LYS A 417 -12.65 -27.67 -12.93
C LYS A 417 -12.43 -29.11 -12.41
N GLY A 418 -12.35 -29.25 -11.09
CA GLY A 418 -12.11 -30.53 -10.41
C GLY A 418 -10.64 -30.91 -10.26
N ASN A 419 -9.73 -30.31 -11.03
CA ASN A 419 -8.29 -30.60 -10.93
C ASN A 419 -7.61 -29.62 -9.98
N ARG A 420 -7.38 -30.04 -8.72
CA ARG A 420 -6.93 -29.15 -7.64
C ARG A 420 -5.65 -28.37 -7.93
N SER A 421 -4.62 -28.98 -8.53
CA SER A 421 -3.37 -28.28 -8.86
C SER A 421 -3.54 -27.26 -9.98
N MET A 422 -4.44 -27.51 -10.94
CA MET A 422 -4.76 -26.54 -12.00
C MET A 422 -5.56 -25.35 -11.44
N MET A 423 -6.57 -25.65 -10.61
CA MET A 423 -7.37 -24.64 -9.93
C MET A 423 -6.50 -23.75 -9.04
N LEU A 424 -5.58 -24.33 -8.26
CA LEU A 424 -4.60 -23.60 -7.47
C LEU A 424 -3.80 -22.61 -8.33
N GLY A 425 -3.31 -23.03 -9.50
CA GLY A 425 -2.56 -22.15 -10.41
C GLY A 425 -3.36 -20.91 -10.83
N VAL A 426 -4.61 -21.10 -11.25
CA VAL A 426 -5.50 -19.98 -11.64
C VAL A 426 -5.78 -19.06 -10.46
N LEU A 427 -6.01 -19.62 -9.27
CA LEU A 427 -6.27 -18.86 -8.05
C LEU A 427 -5.04 -18.05 -7.61
N VAL A 428 -3.82 -18.52 -7.86
CA VAL A 428 -2.59 -17.73 -7.68
C VAL A 428 -2.59 -16.52 -8.63
N GLY A 429 -2.98 -16.72 -9.89
CA GLY A 429 -3.11 -15.64 -10.86
C GLY A 429 -4.13 -14.58 -10.43
N LEU A 430 -5.30 -14.99 -9.95
CA LEU A 430 -6.37 -14.09 -9.50
C LEU A 430 -6.04 -13.41 -8.16
N ALA A 431 -5.32 -14.08 -7.27
CA ALA A 431 -4.88 -13.51 -5.99
C ALA A 431 -3.85 -12.39 -6.14
N ALA A 432 -3.17 -12.28 -7.28
CA ALA A 432 -2.11 -11.29 -7.50
C ALA A 432 -2.57 -9.83 -7.29
N PRO A 433 -3.58 -9.31 -8.00
CA PRO A 433 -4.12 -7.97 -7.77
C PRO A 433 -4.80 -7.83 -6.40
N LEU A 434 -5.40 -8.90 -5.88
CA LEU A 434 -6.04 -8.90 -4.56
C LEU A 434 -5.03 -8.74 -3.41
N ASN A 435 -3.87 -9.39 -3.51
CA ASN A 435 -2.81 -9.36 -2.49
C ASN A 435 -2.38 -7.93 -2.12
N SER A 436 -2.37 -7.03 -3.11
CA SER A 436 -1.90 -5.66 -2.90
C SER A 436 -2.93 -4.77 -2.22
N LEU A 437 -4.22 -5.01 -2.46
CA LEU A 437 -5.32 -4.33 -1.76
C LEU A 437 -5.33 -4.65 -0.27
N THR A 438 -4.91 -5.86 0.12
CA THR A 438 -4.88 -6.30 1.52
C THR A 438 -3.55 -6.05 2.22
N GLY A 439 -2.63 -5.32 1.58
CA GLY A 439 -1.32 -5.01 2.17
C GLY A 439 -0.35 -6.19 2.22
N GLY A 440 -0.62 -7.26 1.47
CA GLY A 440 0.24 -8.42 1.36
C GLY A 440 1.61 -8.13 0.77
N SER A 441 2.51 -9.11 0.91
CA SER A 441 3.87 -9.06 0.35
C SER A 441 4.01 -10.08 -0.78
N CYS A 442 5.12 -10.02 -1.54
CA CYS A 442 5.37 -10.98 -2.60
C CYS A 442 5.34 -12.42 -2.08
N PHE A 443 4.73 -13.30 -2.86
CA PHE A 443 4.82 -14.75 -2.65
C PHE A 443 4.75 -15.45 -4.00
N GLY A 444 5.06 -16.74 -4.00
CA GLY A 444 4.84 -17.59 -5.15
C GLY A 444 4.49 -19.00 -4.73
N VAL A 445 3.89 -19.73 -5.67
CA VAL A 445 3.64 -21.17 -5.57
C VAL A 445 4.52 -21.84 -6.62
N HIS A 446 5.28 -22.85 -6.21
CA HIS A 446 6.08 -23.69 -7.08
C HIS A 446 5.45 -25.07 -7.16
N LEU A 447 4.90 -25.40 -8.33
CA LEU A 447 4.30 -26.69 -8.62
C LEU A 447 5.37 -27.68 -9.07
N PHE A 448 5.53 -28.78 -8.34
CA PHE A 448 6.54 -29.79 -8.67
C PHE A 448 5.94 -31.19 -8.82
N ALA A 449 6.42 -31.93 -9.82
CA ALA A 449 6.10 -33.33 -10.09
C ALA A 449 7.01 -33.83 -11.20
N GLN A 450 7.05 -35.14 -11.45
CA GLN A 450 7.75 -35.67 -12.62
C GLN A 450 7.25 -35.05 -13.94
N SER A 451 8.07 -35.12 -14.98
CA SER A 451 7.77 -34.59 -16.30
C SER A 451 6.39 -35.04 -16.83
N SER A 452 5.75 -34.18 -17.63
CA SER A 452 4.46 -34.43 -18.30
C SER A 452 3.18 -34.42 -17.45
N ALA A 453 3.23 -34.06 -16.16
CA ALA A 453 2.04 -34.01 -15.30
C ALA A 453 0.98 -32.93 -15.65
N GLY A 454 1.33 -31.91 -16.45
CA GLY A 454 0.42 -30.79 -16.78
C GLY A 454 0.76 -29.44 -16.13
N LYS A 455 1.91 -29.36 -15.45
CA LYS A 455 2.44 -28.13 -14.79
C LYS A 455 2.52 -26.92 -15.72
N THR A 456 3.26 -27.04 -16.83
CA THR A 456 3.40 -25.94 -17.81
C THR A 456 2.06 -25.55 -18.41
N THR A 457 1.18 -26.52 -18.67
CA THR A 457 -0.18 -26.25 -19.16
C THR A 457 -0.99 -25.41 -18.18
N THR A 458 -0.81 -25.63 -16.87
CA THR A 458 -1.43 -24.82 -15.81
C THR A 458 -0.90 -23.38 -15.80
N VAL A 459 0.41 -23.20 -15.98
CA VAL A 459 1.02 -21.86 -16.11
C VAL A 459 0.45 -21.16 -17.34
N GLU A 460 0.36 -21.84 -18.48
CA GLU A 460 -0.17 -21.27 -19.72
C GLU A 460 -1.65 -20.88 -19.57
N ALA A 461 -2.47 -21.72 -18.95
CA ALA A 461 -3.86 -21.40 -18.65
C ALA A 461 -3.99 -20.20 -17.70
N THR A 462 -3.15 -20.13 -16.68
CA THR A 462 -3.16 -19.02 -15.72
C THR A 462 -2.72 -17.71 -16.39
N SER A 463 -1.66 -17.74 -17.20
CA SER A 463 -1.19 -16.57 -17.96
C SER A 463 -2.26 -16.01 -18.90
N SER A 464 -3.14 -16.87 -19.43
CA SER A 464 -4.25 -16.45 -20.30
C SER A 464 -5.25 -15.52 -19.62
N LEU A 465 -5.29 -15.45 -18.28
CA LEU A 465 -6.06 -14.42 -17.57
C LEU A 465 -5.69 -13.01 -18.06
N TYR A 466 -4.41 -12.75 -18.28
CA TYR A 466 -3.86 -11.40 -18.49
C TYR A 466 -3.41 -11.13 -19.93
N GLY A 467 -3.07 -12.15 -20.71
CA GLY A 467 -2.69 -11.99 -22.11
C GLY A 467 -2.24 -13.30 -22.77
N ASP A 468 -1.44 -13.21 -23.84
CA ASP A 468 -0.95 -14.37 -24.58
C ASP A 468 -0.03 -15.22 -23.70
N PRO A 469 -0.37 -16.50 -23.46
CA PRO A 469 0.42 -17.36 -22.57
C PRO A 469 1.87 -17.54 -22.98
N GLU A 470 2.18 -17.59 -24.28
CA GLU A 470 3.53 -17.84 -24.77
C GLU A 470 4.42 -16.60 -24.59
N GLU A 471 3.86 -15.41 -24.88
CA GLU A 471 4.57 -14.13 -24.77
C GLU A 471 4.76 -13.66 -23.32
N LEU A 472 3.83 -14.03 -22.42
CA LEU A 472 3.90 -13.62 -21.01
C LEU A 472 4.76 -14.53 -20.15
N LYS A 473 5.01 -15.78 -20.58
CA LYS A 473 5.75 -16.79 -19.82
C LYS A 473 7.23 -16.43 -19.71
N LEU A 474 7.75 -16.43 -18.48
CA LEU A 474 9.16 -16.22 -18.20
C LEU A 474 9.89 -17.53 -17.92
N SER A 475 11.21 -17.52 -17.99
CA SER A 475 12.08 -18.63 -17.59
C SER A 475 13.00 -18.19 -16.45
N TRP A 476 13.37 -19.15 -15.59
CA TRP A 476 14.43 -18.97 -14.60
C TRP A 476 15.82 -18.80 -15.22
N HIS A 477 15.99 -19.10 -16.52
CA HIS A 477 17.20 -18.87 -17.31
C HIS A 477 17.35 -17.38 -17.72
N GLY A 478 17.23 -16.48 -16.75
CA GLY A 478 17.34 -15.03 -16.94
C GLY A 478 18.31 -14.42 -15.92
N THR A 479 18.87 -13.25 -16.25
CA THR A 479 19.64 -12.50 -15.25
C THR A 479 18.72 -12.03 -14.14
N HIS A 480 19.21 -12.02 -12.89
CA HIS A 480 18.52 -11.43 -11.75
C HIS A 480 18.00 -10.00 -12.03
N HIS A 481 18.73 -9.22 -12.84
CA HIS A 481 18.31 -7.88 -13.24
C HIS A 481 17.11 -7.89 -14.20
N GLY A 482 17.09 -8.80 -15.17
CA GLY A 482 15.96 -8.99 -16.07
C GLY A 482 14.69 -9.38 -15.33
N LEU A 483 14.76 -10.39 -14.45
CA LEU A 483 13.59 -10.87 -13.70
C LEU A 483 13.00 -9.79 -12.78
N ASN A 484 13.85 -8.97 -12.15
CA ASN A 484 13.39 -7.84 -11.32
C ASN A 484 12.69 -6.74 -12.14
N ASN A 485 13.17 -6.48 -13.36
CA ASN A 485 12.51 -5.51 -14.25
C ASN A 485 11.14 -6.03 -14.69
N GLU A 486 11.05 -7.32 -15.02
CA GLU A 486 9.79 -7.99 -15.35
C GLU A 486 8.80 -7.99 -14.17
N ALA A 487 9.30 -8.12 -12.93
CA ALA A 487 8.47 -8.02 -11.73
C ALA A 487 7.98 -6.60 -11.46
N ALA A 488 8.82 -5.59 -11.63
CA ALA A 488 8.44 -4.18 -11.50
C ALA A 488 7.38 -3.76 -12.54
N ALA A 489 7.51 -4.29 -13.76
CA ALA A 489 6.56 -4.07 -14.83
C ALA A 489 5.22 -4.77 -14.61
N ARG A 490 5.18 -5.75 -13.72
CA ARG A 490 3.98 -6.48 -13.29
C ARG A 490 3.70 -6.25 -11.81
N ASN A 491 4.02 -5.06 -11.29
CA ASN A 491 3.69 -4.74 -9.91
C ASN A 491 2.17 -4.87 -9.67
N ASP A 492 1.83 -5.41 -8.51
CA ASP A 492 0.51 -5.89 -8.10
C ASP A 492 -0.10 -6.96 -9.03
N GLY A 493 0.72 -7.56 -9.89
CA GLY A 493 0.31 -8.50 -10.93
C GLY A 493 0.88 -9.90 -10.80
N PHE A 494 0.42 -10.77 -11.69
CA PHE A 494 0.81 -12.17 -11.78
C PHE A 494 2.14 -12.33 -12.54
N LEU A 495 3.02 -13.21 -12.05
CA LEU A 495 4.31 -13.52 -12.68
C LEU A 495 4.44 -15.03 -12.98
N PRO A 496 4.24 -15.47 -14.23
CA PRO A 496 4.44 -16.86 -14.63
C PRO A 496 5.93 -17.14 -14.90
N ILE A 497 6.53 -18.10 -14.18
CA ILE A 497 7.93 -18.50 -14.37
C ILE A 497 8.01 -20.01 -14.57
N ASP A 498 8.24 -20.45 -15.79
CA ASP A 498 8.27 -21.86 -16.13
C ASP A 498 9.67 -22.46 -15.90
N GLU A 499 9.67 -23.72 -15.46
CA GLU A 499 10.80 -24.65 -15.40
C GLU A 499 12.05 -24.16 -14.67
N ILE A 500 12.07 -24.32 -13.34
CA ILE A 500 13.23 -23.98 -12.50
C ILE A 500 14.49 -24.79 -12.86
N GLY A 501 14.32 -26.01 -13.39
CA GLY A 501 15.40 -26.90 -13.79
C GLY A 501 16.15 -26.47 -15.05
N GLN A 502 15.60 -25.54 -15.85
CA GLN A 502 16.30 -25.01 -17.03
C GLN A 502 17.51 -24.15 -16.68
N SER A 503 17.58 -23.60 -15.46
CA SER A 503 18.74 -22.82 -15.04
C SER A 503 19.90 -23.75 -14.67
N ALA A 504 21.03 -23.61 -15.37
CA ALA A 504 22.24 -24.40 -15.11
C ALA A 504 22.90 -24.09 -13.76
N ASN A 505 22.48 -23.02 -13.05
CA ASN A 505 23.13 -22.56 -11.82
C ASN A 505 22.11 -22.36 -10.68
N PRO A 506 21.96 -23.34 -9.77
CA PRO A 506 21.07 -23.24 -8.60
C PRO A 506 21.31 -22.00 -7.73
N LYS A 507 22.53 -21.46 -7.72
CA LYS A 507 22.87 -20.24 -6.96
C LYS A 507 22.25 -18.99 -7.56
N GLU A 508 22.12 -18.93 -8.89
CA GLU A 508 21.45 -17.81 -9.56
C GLU A 508 19.95 -17.85 -9.33
N VAL A 509 19.35 -19.04 -9.35
CA VAL A 509 17.94 -19.25 -8.99
C VAL A 509 17.68 -18.82 -7.55
N ALA A 510 18.50 -19.28 -6.59
CA ALA A 510 18.36 -18.92 -5.18
C ALA A 510 18.41 -17.40 -4.95
N ASN A 511 19.37 -16.73 -5.60
CA ASN A 511 19.53 -15.27 -5.50
C ASN A 511 18.37 -14.53 -6.16
N SER A 512 17.94 -14.99 -7.33
CA SER A 512 16.83 -14.38 -8.08
C SER A 512 15.52 -14.53 -7.32
N ALA A 513 15.20 -15.73 -6.81
CA ALA A 513 14.04 -15.97 -5.97
C ALA A 513 14.07 -15.10 -4.71
N TYR A 514 15.23 -15.00 -4.03
CA TYR A 514 15.36 -14.15 -2.85
C TYR A 514 15.07 -12.67 -3.15
N SER A 515 15.65 -12.10 -4.22
CA SER A 515 15.38 -10.70 -4.57
C SER A 515 13.96 -10.48 -5.06
N LEU A 516 13.44 -11.40 -5.86
CA LEU A 516 12.12 -11.32 -6.44
C LEU A 516 11.03 -11.25 -5.36
N PHE A 517 11.08 -12.16 -4.39
CA PHE A 517 10.08 -12.23 -3.31
C PHE A 517 10.36 -11.29 -2.13
N ASN A 518 11.50 -10.58 -2.13
CA ASN A 518 11.69 -9.44 -1.25
C ASN A 518 10.98 -8.18 -1.76
N GLY A 519 10.64 -8.10 -3.05
CA GLY A 519 9.85 -7.00 -3.61
C GLY A 519 10.61 -5.67 -3.77
N VAL A 520 11.95 -5.71 -3.78
CA VAL A 520 12.78 -4.50 -3.78
C VAL A 520 13.93 -4.64 -4.77
N GLY A 521 14.05 -3.65 -5.67
CA GLY A 521 15.15 -3.51 -6.61
C GLY A 521 16.45 -3.08 -5.93
N LYS A 522 17.58 -3.32 -6.60
CA LYS A 522 18.87 -2.83 -6.11
C LYS A 522 18.91 -1.30 -6.16
N ILE A 523 19.48 -0.69 -5.11
CA ILE A 523 19.78 0.74 -5.08
C ILE A 523 20.80 1.03 -6.18
N GLN A 524 20.48 1.97 -7.07
CA GLN A 524 21.38 2.42 -8.14
C GLN A 524 21.76 3.88 -7.90
N GLY A 525 23.02 4.24 -8.17
CA GLY A 525 23.45 5.64 -8.16
C GLY A 525 22.83 6.45 -9.30
N LYS A 526 22.53 7.73 -9.06
CA LYS A 526 22.18 8.71 -10.11
C LYS A 526 23.46 9.26 -10.75
N ARG A 527 23.41 9.58 -12.04
CA ARG A 527 24.53 10.16 -12.81
C ARG A 527 24.98 11.52 -12.26
N GLU A 528 24.08 12.25 -11.61
CA GLU A 528 24.29 13.58 -11.04
C GLU A 528 24.60 13.56 -9.52
N GLY A 529 24.75 12.36 -8.92
CA GLY A 529 24.95 12.18 -7.49
C GLY A 529 23.67 11.77 -6.73
N GLY A 530 23.84 11.05 -5.61
CA GLY A 530 22.75 10.43 -4.86
C GLY A 530 22.26 9.10 -5.45
N ASN A 531 21.19 8.55 -4.90
CA ASN A 531 20.59 7.27 -5.35
C ASN A 531 19.30 7.50 -6.13
N ARG A 532 19.03 6.64 -7.11
CA ARG A 532 17.71 6.54 -7.76
C ARG A 532 16.67 6.09 -6.75
N ALA A 533 15.41 6.47 -6.97
CA ALA A 533 14.31 5.90 -6.22
C ALA A 533 14.35 4.38 -6.35
N VAL A 534 14.20 3.69 -5.23
CA VAL A 534 14.25 2.23 -5.21
C VAL A 534 12.94 1.71 -5.77
N ILE A 535 13.02 1.01 -6.90
CA ILE A 535 11.85 0.34 -7.49
C ILE A 535 11.40 -0.75 -6.53
N ARG A 536 10.11 -0.75 -6.20
CA ARG A 536 9.48 -1.78 -5.38
C ARG A 536 8.40 -2.47 -6.20
N TRP A 537 8.14 -3.72 -5.89
CA TRP A 537 7.04 -4.46 -6.48
C TRP A 537 6.40 -5.41 -5.48
N LYS A 538 5.14 -5.73 -5.72
CA LYS A 538 4.39 -6.82 -5.09
C LYS A 538 3.88 -7.73 -6.19
N ILE A 539 4.15 -9.02 -6.11
CA ILE A 539 3.72 -9.99 -7.13
C ILE A 539 3.20 -11.27 -6.48
N ALA A 540 2.37 -12.00 -7.22
CA ALA A 540 2.16 -13.42 -6.98
C ALA A 540 2.77 -14.21 -8.15
N ALA A 541 3.72 -15.09 -7.88
CA ALA A 541 4.36 -15.90 -8.91
C ALA A 541 3.81 -17.33 -8.95
N LEU A 542 3.70 -17.89 -10.14
CA LEU A 542 3.52 -19.33 -10.32
C LEU A 542 4.75 -19.89 -11.01
N SER A 543 5.41 -20.83 -10.34
CA SER A 543 6.62 -21.50 -10.78
C SER A 543 6.38 -22.98 -11.01
N THR A 544 7.15 -23.62 -11.87
CA THR A 544 7.08 -25.06 -12.14
C THR A 544 8.47 -25.70 -12.12
N GLY A 545 8.54 -27.00 -11.79
CA GLY A 545 9.78 -27.77 -11.80
C GLY A 545 9.54 -29.27 -11.64
N GLU A 546 10.60 -30.06 -11.79
CA GLU A 546 10.54 -31.51 -11.58
C GLU A 546 10.60 -31.92 -10.10
N GLU A 547 11.25 -31.10 -9.28
CA GLU A 547 11.49 -31.34 -7.86
C GLU A 547 11.14 -30.10 -7.03
N ASP A 548 10.94 -30.28 -5.73
CA ASP A 548 10.68 -29.15 -4.84
C ASP A 548 11.92 -28.23 -4.71
N LEU A 549 11.67 -26.97 -4.34
CA LEU A 549 12.72 -25.96 -4.22
C LEU A 549 13.82 -26.33 -3.21
N GLU A 550 13.48 -26.99 -2.11
CA GLU A 550 14.44 -27.37 -1.08
C GLU A 550 15.42 -28.40 -1.64
N THR A 551 14.91 -29.45 -2.28
CA THR A 551 15.70 -30.49 -2.95
C THR A 551 16.56 -29.91 -4.06
N PHE A 552 16.01 -29.03 -4.90
CA PHE A 552 16.74 -28.36 -5.97
C PHE A 552 17.96 -27.57 -5.43
N LEU A 553 17.78 -26.82 -4.36
CA LEU A 553 18.85 -26.03 -3.74
C LEU A 553 19.92 -26.92 -3.11
N ILE A 554 19.51 -27.99 -2.41
CA ILE A 554 20.43 -28.93 -1.77
C ILE A 554 21.31 -29.64 -2.82
N LYS A 555 20.73 -30.09 -3.94
CA LYS A 555 21.49 -30.67 -5.06
C LYS A 555 22.50 -29.68 -5.65
N GLY A 556 22.16 -28.40 -5.63
CA GLY A 556 23.07 -27.30 -5.99
C GLY A 556 24.14 -26.95 -4.96
N GLY A 557 24.24 -27.67 -3.84
CA GLY A 557 25.18 -27.39 -2.76
C GLY A 557 24.82 -26.15 -1.94
N ILE A 558 23.55 -25.74 -1.95
CA ILE A 558 23.05 -24.54 -1.25
C ILE A 558 22.16 -24.99 -0.09
N THR A 559 22.48 -24.56 1.13
CA THR A 559 21.62 -24.77 2.29
C THR A 559 20.42 -23.80 2.23
N PRO A 560 19.19 -24.29 2.05
CA PRO A 560 18.01 -23.45 1.94
C PRO A 560 17.66 -22.84 3.31
N LYS A 561 17.22 -21.57 3.32
CA LYS A 561 16.72 -20.91 4.53
C LYS A 561 15.21 -21.07 4.60
N ALA A 562 14.65 -21.33 5.79
CA ALA A 562 13.20 -21.51 5.91
C ALA A 562 12.41 -20.26 5.47
N GLY A 563 12.96 -19.05 5.66
CA GLY A 563 12.40 -17.80 5.16
C GLY A 563 12.33 -17.67 3.63
N GLN A 564 13.08 -18.48 2.87
CA GLN A 564 12.96 -18.57 1.40
C GLN A 564 11.86 -19.58 1.02
N LEU A 565 11.79 -20.72 1.71
CA LEU A 565 10.80 -21.77 1.46
C LEU A 565 9.36 -21.33 1.74
N VAL A 566 9.14 -20.41 2.69
CA VAL A 566 7.81 -19.84 2.98
C VAL A 566 7.42 -18.66 2.08
N ARG A 567 8.29 -18.27 1.13
CA ARG A 567 8.00 -17.23 0.12
C ARG A 567 7.71 -17.81 -1.25
N LEU A 568 8.35 -18.92 -1.61
CA LEU A 568 8.04 -19.73 -2.78
C LEU A 568 7.61 -21.12 -2.30
N LEU A 569 6.29 -21.32 -2.20
CA LEU A 569 5.65 -22.48 -1.60
C LEU A 569 5.74 -23.67 -2.55
N SER A 570 6.54 -24.68 -2.23
CA SER A 570 6.62 -25.92 -3.01
C SER A 570 5.39 -26.79 -2.78
N VAL A 571 4.44 -26.80 -3.70
CA VAL A 571 3.21 -27.60 -3.62
C VAL A 571 3.30 -28.74 -4.64
N PRO A 572 3.07 -30.00 -4.25
CA PRO A 572 3.10 -31.11 -5.19
C PRO A 572 1.99 -30.95 -6.24
N PHE A 573 2.34 -31.20 -7.49
CA PHE A 573 1.38 -31.25 -8.58
C PHE A 573 0.77 -32.63 -8.65
N ILE A 574 -0.56 -32.69 -8.54
CA ILE A 574 -1.33 -33.93 -8.58
C ILE A 574 -1.82 -34.11 -10.00
N ASP A 575 -1.66 -35.33 -10.51
CA ASP A 575 -2.01 -35.67 -11.88
C ASP A 575 -3.48 -35.34 -12.19
N THR A 576 -3.73 -35.04 -13.46
CA THR A 576 -5.06 -34.62 -13.92
C THR A 576 -6.02 -35.80 -13.82
N GLU A 577 -7.07 -35.67 -13.01
CA GLU A 577 -8.11 -36.69 -12.82
C GLU A 577 -9.33 -36.43 -13.71
N PHE A 578 -9.64 -35.15 -13.96
CA PHE A 578 -10.83 -34.74 -14.70
C PHE A 578 -10.47 -34.13 -16.06
N PHE A 579 -10.70 -34.86 -17.15
CA PHE A 579 -10.41 -34.39 -18.52
C PHE A 579 -11.51 -33.51 -19.13
N ASN A 580 -12.61 -33.27 -18.41
CA ASN A 580 -13.65 -32.29 -18.74
C ASN A 580 -14.13 -32.31 -20.20
N GLY A 581 -14.41 -33.52 -20.71
CA GLY A 581 -14.95 -33.74 -22.07
C GLY A 581 -13.93 -34.24 -23.10
N TYR A 582 -12.68 -34.50 -22.70
CA TYR A 582 -11.63 -35.08 -23.56
C TYR A 582 -11.31 -36.52 -23.17
N GLU A 583 -10.74 -37.28 -24.12
CA GLU A 583 -10.51 -38.73 -23.99
C GLU A 583 -9.36 -39.05 -23.02
N ASP A 584 -8.33 -38.22 -22.99
CA ASP A 584 -7.14 -38.41 -22.17
C ASP A 584 -6.50 -37.07 -21.76
N GLY A 585 -5.47 -37.16 -20.92
CA GLY A 585 -4.72 -36.00 -20.42
C GLY A 585 -3.96 -35.23 -21.50
N ASP A 586 -3.50 -35.87 -22.58
CA ASP A 586 -2.78 -35.19 -23.67
C ASP A 586 -3.75 -34.34 -24.52
N ALA A 587 -4.91 -34.92 -24.89
CA ALA A 587 -5.98 -34.21 -25.57
C ALA A 587 -6.51 -33.06 -24.71
N HIS A 588 -6.68 -33.27 -23.41
CA HIS A 588 -7.08 -32.25 -22.45
C HIS A 588 -6.05 -31.12 -22.35
N ALA A 589 -4.76 -31.44 -22.22
CA ALA A 589 -3.71 -30.45 -22.18
C ALA A 589 -3.62 -29.63 -23.48
N LYS A 590 -3.69 -30.29 -24.65
CA LYS A 590 -3.74 -29.62 -25.96
C LYS A 590 -4.95 -28.70 -26.08
N ALA A 591 -6.10 -29.11 -25.56
CA ALA A 591 -7.28 -28.27 -25.52
C ALA A 591 -7.08 -27.03 -24.66
N ILE A 592 -6.57 -27.18 -23.43
CA ILE A 592 -6.27 -26.02 -22.56
C ILE A 592 -5.35 -25.04 -23.28
N LYS A 593 -4.26 -25.51 -23.90
CA LYS A 593 -3.33 -24.63 -24.64
C LYS A 593 -4.01 -23.90 -25.80
N ARG A 594 -4.79 -24.63 -26.59
CA ARG A 594 -5.53 -24.08 -27.74
C ARG A 594 -6.53 -23.02 -27.29
N GLU A 595 -7.35 -23.32 -26.29
CA GLU A 595 -8.38 -22.40 -25.81
C GLU A 595 -7.75 -21.19 -25.10
N SER A 596 -6.71 -21.39 -24.30
CA SER A 596 -5.96 -20.31 -23.62
C SER A 596 -5.30 -19.34 -24.61
N LYS A 597 -4.93 -19.79 -25.81
CA LYS A 597 -4.41 -18.91 -26.87
C LYS A 597 -5.52 -18.16 -27.61
N ARG A 598 -6.72 -18.74 -27.71
CA ARG A 598 -7.88 -18.15 -28.40
C ARG A 598 -8.63 -17.15 -27.52
N TYR A 599 -8.72 -17.42 -26.23
CA TYR A 599 -9.43 -16.63 -25.23
C TYR A 599 -8.43 -16.21 -24.17
N CYS A 600 -7.98 -14.96 -24.23
CA CYS A 600 -6.98 -14.44 -23.28
C CYS A 600 -7.09 -12.94 -23.04
N GLY A 601 -6.59 -12.51 -21.88
CA GLY A 601 -6.51 -11.12 -21.46
C GLY A 601 -7.83 -10.49 -21.00
N THR A 602 -8.97 -11.13 -21.25
CA THR A 602 -10.30 -10.60 -20.94
C THR A 602 -10.72 -10.88 -19.50
N ALA A 603 -10.49 -12.10 -19.01
CA ALA A 603 -10.89 -12.54 -17.68
C ALA A 603 -10.16 -11.78 -16.56
N GLY A 604 -8.85 -11.60 -16.69
CA GLY A 604 -8.06 -10.82 -15.73
C GLY A 604 -8.46 -9.35 -15.68
N ARG A 605 -8.80 -8.75 -16.82
CA ARG A 605 -9.30 -7.36 -16.87
C ARG A 605 -10.69 -7.22 -16.24
N ALA A 606 -11.59 -8.17 -16.51
CA ALA A 606 -12.91 -8.20 -15.85
C ALA A 606 -12.79 -8.39 -14.33
N TRP A 607 -11.85 -9.24 -13.88
CA TRP A 607 -11.54 -9.44 -12.48
C TRP A 607 -11.00 -8.16 -11.81
N ILE A 608 -10.03 -7.51 -12.44
CA ILE A 608 -9.45 -6.25 -11.93
C ILE A 608 -10.51 -5.14 -11.88
N LEU A 609 -11.37 -5.04 -12.89
CA LEU A 609 -12.48 -4.07 -12.89
C LEU A 609 -13.39 -4.31 -11.69
N TRP A 610 -13.80 -5.57 -11.47
CA TRP A 610 -14.62 -5.93 -10.31
C TRP A 610 -13.94 -5.57 -8.99
N LEU A 611 -12.63 -5.86 -8.86
CA LEU A 611 -11.85 -5.46 -7.68
C LEU A 611 -11.82 -3.94 -7.49
N SER A 612 -11.66 -3.16 -8.56
CA SER A 612 -11.61 -1.70 -8.49
C SER A 612 -12.91 -1.10 -7.97
N GLU A 613 -14.05 -1.74 -8.27
CA GLU A 613 -15.38 -1.31 -7.86
C GLU A 613 -15.79 -1.86 -6.46
N ASN A 614 -15.09 -2.88 -5.93
CA ASN A 614 -15.49 -3.63 -4.73
C ASN A 614 -14.33 -3.85 -3.74
N GLN A 615 -13.42 -2.87 -3.59
CA GLN A 615 -12.21 -3.01 -2.76
C GLN A 615 -12.52 -3.34 -1.29
N GLU A 616 -13.49 -2.66 -0.67
CA GLU A 616 -13.86 -2.90 0.74
C GLU A 616 -14.35 -4.34 0.96
N GLN A 617 -15.26 -4.81 0.10
CA GLN A 617 -15.76 -6.19 0.13
C GLN A 617 -14.63 -7.21 -0.05
N ALA A 618 -13.69 -6.93 -0.94
CA ALA A 618 -12.55 -7.79 -1.18
C ALA A 618 -11.64 -7.89 0.06
N ILE A 619 -11.32 -6.76 0.69
CA ILE A 619 -10.52 -6.70 1.92
C ILE A 619 -11.22 -7.41 3.08
N GLU A 620 -12.53 -7.20 3.24
CA GLU A 620 -13.32 -7.85 4.29
C GLU A 620 -13.32 -9.38 4.11
N THR A 621 -13.49 -9.85 2.88
CA THR A 621 -13.51 -11.29 2.56
C THR A 621 -12.16 -11.94 2.87
N VAL A 622 -11.05 -11.32 2.47
CA VAL A 622 -9.70 -11.81 2.80
C VAL A 622 -9.49 -11.82 4.31
N THR A 623 -9.83 -10.74 5.01
CA THR A 623 -9.69 -10.66 6.48
C THR A 623 -10.46 -11.76 7.19
N ARG A 624 -11.69 -12.05 6.74
CA ARG A 624 -12.53 -13.13 7.26
C ARG A 624 -11.89 -14.50 7.02
N GLN A 625 -11.38 -14.75 5.81
CA GLN A 625 -10.74 -16.02 5.46
C GLN A 625 -9.42 -16.20 6.23
N GLU A 626 -8.60 -15.17 6.35
CA GLU A 626 -7.36 -15.22 7.14
C GLU A 626 -7.62 -15.63 8.58
N LYS A 627 -8.64 -15.04 9.21
CA LYS A 627 -9.04 -15.42 10.57
C LYS A 627 -9.49 -16.88 10.63
N ALA A 628 -10.39 -17.31 9.74
CA ALA A 628 -10.90 -18.68 9.72
C ALA A 628 -9.78 -19.72 9.53
N TRP A 629 -8.83 -19.44 8.64
CA TRP A 629 -7.67 -20.30 8.40
C TRP A 629 -6.75 -20.37 9.61
N LEU A 630 -6.42 -19.23 10.23
CA LEU A 630 -5.57 -19.20 11.42
C LEU A 630 -6.22 -19.91 12.62
N ASP A 631 -7.53 -19.75 12.81
CA ASP A 631 -8.29 -20.40 13.88
C ASP A 631 -8.39 -21.93 13.66
N SER A 632 -8.25 -22.41 12.41
CA SER A 632 -8.29 -23.85 12.08
C SER A 632 -6.97 -24.59 12.27
N LEU A 633 -5.86 -23.87 12.49
CA LEU A 633 -4.54 -24.48 12.65
C LEU A 633 -4.37 -25.10 14.06
N PRO A 634 -3.63 -26.21 14.19
CA PRO A 634 -3.22 -26.74 15.50
C PRO A 634 -2.44 -25.71 16.33
N GLU A 635 -2.52 -25.78 17.65
CA GLU A 635 -1.81 -24.87 18.55
C GLU A 635 -0.27 -24.94 18.35
N GLU A 636 0.23 -26.13 17.98
CA GLU A 636 1.64 -26.42 17.73
C GLU A 636 2.16 -25.85 16.41
N ALA A 637 1.27 -25.31 15.55
CA ALA A 637 1.65 -24.78 14.24
C ALA A 637 2.68 -23.65 14.38
N SER A 638 3.83 -23.85 13.73
CA SER A 638 4.93 -22.88 13.79
C SER A 638 4.55 -21.53 13.16
N ALA A 639 5.29 -20.48 13.51
CA ALA A 639 5.11 -19.16 12.88
C ALA A 639 5.33 -19.18 11.36
N GLN A 640 6.04 -20.19 10.83
CA GLN A 640 6.21 -20.41 9.39
C GLN A 640 4.90 -20.92 8.78
N VAL A 641 4.30 -21.96 9.37
CA VAL A 641 3.00 -22.50 8.93
C VAL A 641 1.91 -21.43 8.98
N LYS A 642 1.84 -20.64 10.05
CA LYS A 642 0.87 -19.53 10.16
C LYS A 642 1.02 -18.50 9.03
N ARG A 643 2.25 -18.16 8.62
CA ARG A 643 2.49 -17.25 7.49
C ARG A 643 2.06 -17.85 6.16
N VAL A 644 2.21 -19.15 5.98
CA VAL A 644 1.77 -19.84 4.76
C VAL A 644 0.26 -19.96 4.72
N ALA A 645 -0.40 -20.28 5.84
CA ALA A 645 -1.85 -20.33 5.94
C ALA A 645 -2.52 -19.00 5.54
N VAL A 646 -1.93 -17.85 5.88
CA VAL A 646 -2.40 -16.53 5.42
C VAL A 646 -2.37 -16.42 3.89
N ARG A 647 -1.37 -17.01 3.21
CA ARG A 647 -1.34 -17.05 1.73
C ARG A 647 -2.41 -17.95 1.15
N PHE A 648 -2.65 -19.10 1.75
CA PHE A 648 -3.75 -19.98 1.32
C PHE A 648 -5.12 -19.36 1.59
N ALA A 649 -5.29 -18.61 2.68
CA ALA A 649 -6.50 -17.85 2.95
C ALA A 649 -6.77 -16.77 1.88
N LEU A 650 -5.73 -16.09 1.40
CA LEU A 650 -5.83 -15.17 0.26
C LEU A 650 -6.27 -15.89 -1.03
N LEU A 651 -5.72 -17.07 -1.32
CA LEU A 651 -6.11 -17.87 -2.49
C LEU A 651 -7.56 -18.36 -2.39
N ASP A 652 -7.99 -18.74 -1.18
CA ASP A 652 -9.35 -19.16 -0.88
C ASP A 652 -10.35 -18.00 -1.05
N ALA A 653 -9.99 -16.80 -0.54
CA ALA A 653 -10.76 -15.58 -0.75
C ALA A 653 -10.86 -15.21 -2.24
N ALA A 654 -9.76 -15.33 -3.00
CA ALA A 654 -9.79 -15.13 -4.44
C ALA A 654 -10.74 -16.11 -5.14
N GLY A 655 -10.77 -17.38 -4.69
CA GLY A 655 -11.70 -18.39 -5.22
C GLY A 655 -13.16 -18.09 -4.94
N GLU A 656 -13.47 -17.59 -3.74
CA GLU A 656 -14.82 -17.15 -3.38
C GLU A 656 -15.28 -15.97 -4.25
N LEU A 657 -14.46 -14.91 -4.32
CA LEU A 657 -14.80 -13.67 -5.02
C LEU A 657 -14.81 -13.82 -6.54
N ALA A 658 -13.93 -14.64 -7.11
CA ALA A 658 -13.79 -14.80 -8.56
C ALA A 658 -14.75 -15.83 -9.16
N THR A 659 -15.75 -16.32 -8.41
CA THR A 659 -16.82 -17.21 -8.92
C THR A 659 -17.44 -16.72 -10.25
N PRO A 660 -17.72 -15.41 -10.46
CA PRO A 660 -18.23 -14.93 -11.74
C PRO A 660 -17.26 -15.14 -12.91
N ILE A 661 -15.94 -15.08 -12.64
CA ILE A 661 -14.84 -15.19 -13.61
C ILE A 661 -14.52 -16.65 -13.94
N THR A 662 -14.45 -17.52 -12.93
CA THR A 662 -14.05 -18.93 -13.11
C THR A 662 -15.23 -19.87 -13.34
N GLY A 663 -16.40 -19.55 -12.77
CA GLY A 663 -17.55 -20.45 -12.73
C GLY A 663 -17.41 -21.62 -11.75
N TRP A 664 -16.36 -21.65 -10.94
CA TRP A 664 -16.19 -22.62 -9.85
C TRP A 664 -16.91 -22.13 -8.61
N SER A 665 -17.54 -23.04 -7.87
CA SER A 665 -18.20 -22.65 -6.62
C SER A 665 -17.16 -22.33 -5.53
N LYS A 666 -17.59 -21.56 -4.53
CA LYS A 666 -16.78 -21.29 -3.33
C LYS A 666 -16.29 -22.59 -2.68
N GLU A 667 -17.15 -23.60 -2.58
CA GLU A 667 -16.85 -24.88 -1.96
C GLU A 667 -15.82 -25.68 -2.77
N GLU A 668 -15.93 -25.65 -4.10
CA GLU A 668 -14.98 -26.29 -5.01
C GLU A 668 -13.58 -25.64 -4.88
N CYS A 669 -13.53 -24.31 -4.87
CA CYS A 669 -12.29 -23.56 -4.66
C CYS A 669 -11.69 -23.85 -3.28
N HIS A 670 -12.50 -23.78 -2.21
CA HIS A 670 -12.05 -24.03 -0.84
C HIS A 670 -11.46 -25.44 -0.68
N ALA A 671 -12.15 -26.46 -1.21
CA ALA A 671 -11.68 -27.83 -1.16
C ALA A 671 -10.33 -28.02 -1.87
N ALA A 672 -10.18 -27.44 -3.07
CA ALA A 672 -8.93 -27.50 -3.82
C ALA A 672 -7.77 -26.82 -3.06
N ILE A 673 -7.99 -25.61 -2.55
CA ILE A 673 -6.99 -24.85 -1.78
C ILE A 673 -6.63 -25.54 -0.47
N LYS A 674 -7.61 -26.08 0.26
CA LYS A 674 -7.38 -26.81 1.51
C LYS A 674 -6.56 -28.07 1.28
N GLN A 675 -6.90 -28.85 0.25
CA GLN A 675 -6.14 -30.06 -0.07
C GLN A 675 -4.70 -29.72 -0.50
N SER A 676 -4.50 -28.67 -1.30
CA SER A 676 -3.15 -28.21 -1.66
C SER A 676 -2.34 -27.71 -0.45
N PHE A 677 -2.99 -27.09 0.53
CA PHE A 677 -2.34 -26.73 1.79
C PHE A 677 -1.94 -27.97 2.60
N ASP A 678 -2.82 -28.97 2.67
CA ASP A 678 -2.57 -30.20 3.40
C ASP A 678 -1.44 -31.02 2.76
N ASP A 679 -1.42 -31.08 1.42
CA ASP A 679 -0.33 -31.70 0.66
C ASP A 679 1.00 -30.96 0.94
N TRP A 680 0.99 -29.62 0.94
CA TRP A 680 2.16 -28.81 1.31
C TRP A 680 2.61 -29.03 2.77
N LEU A 681 1.65 -29.09 3.70
CA LEU A 681 1.92 -29.24 5.13
C LEU A 681 2.47 -30.64 5.45
N ALA A 682 2.04 -31.67 4.72
CA ALA A 682 2.57 -33.02 4.84
C ALA A 682 4.06 -33.07 4.49
N ASP A 683 4.48 -32.38 3.42
CA ASP A 683 5.89 -32.32 3.00
C ASP A 683 6.74 -31.39 3.87
N PHE A 684 6.18 -30.24 4.26
CA PHE A 684 6.90 -29.21 5.02
C PHE A 684 7.03 -29.56 6.52
N GLY A 685 5.96 -30.13 7.10
CA GLY A 685 5.79 -30.40 8.53
C GLY A 685 5.14 -29.26 9.32
N ILE A 686 4.53 -29.57 10.46
CA ILE A 686 3.82 -28.60 11.32
C ILE A 686 4.80 -27.75 12.17
N GLY A 687 5.98 -28.32 12.46
CA GLY A 687 7.02 -27.74 13.31
C GLY A 687 7.90 -26.70 12.63
N ASN A 688 9.03 -26.35 13.26
CA ASN A 688 10.03 -25.46 12.68
C ASN A 688 10.99 -26.25 11.78
N ARG A 689 11.00 -25.94 10.47
CA ARG A 689 11.80 -26.66 9.46
C ARG A 689 13.30 -26.64 9.77
N GLU A 690 13.83 -25.54 10.30
CA GLU A 690 15.26 -25.44 10.64
C GLU A 690 15.64 -26.39 11.77
N LYS A 691 14.74 -26.60 12.74
CA LYS A 691 14.95 -27.57 13.83
C LYS A 691 14.96 -29.00 13.29
N TYR A 692 13.97 -29.34 12.47
CA TYR A 692 13.87 -30.67 11.84
C TYR A 692 15.10 -31.01 10.99
N GLN A 693 15.59 -30.07 10.18
CA GLN A 693 16.81 -30.26 9.39
C GLN A 693 18.04 -30.55 10.24
N VAL A 694 18.22 -29.88 11.39
CA VAL A 694 19.37 -30.12 12.28
C VAL A 694 19.30 -31.52 12.89
N VAL A 695 18.13 -31.92 13.36
CA VAL A 695 17.89 -33.27 13.93
C VAL A 695 18.20 -34.33 12.88
N THR A 696 17.65 -34.16 11.67
CA THR A 696 17.90 -35.07 10.54
C THR A 696 19.38 -35.15 10.18
N ARG A 697 20.08 -34.01 10.05
CA ARG A 697 21.53 -33.98 9.75
C ARG A 697 22.36 -34.62 10.85
N ALA A 698 22.02 -34.41 12.11
CA ALA A 698 22.72 -35.04 13.23
C ALA A 698 22.55 -36.57 13.20
N ARG A 699 21.33 -37.06 12.93
CA ARG A 699 21.02 -38.48 12.78
C ARG A 699 21.81 -39.10 11.62
N ASP A 700 21.73 -38.48 10.44
CA ASP A 700 22.48 -38.87 9.23
C ASP A 700 23.99 -38.91 9.47
N PHE A 701 24.52 -37.89 10.16
CA PHE A 701 25.93 -37.81 10.49
C PHE A 701 26.36 -38.98 11.37
N ILE A 702 25.59 -39.29 12.42
CA ILE A 702 25.86 -40.41 13.31
C ILE A 702 25.76 -41.74 12.56
N GLN A 703 24.74 -41.95 11.73
CA GLN A 703 24.58 -43.20 10.97
C GLN A 703 25.71 -43.41 9.95
N LYS A 704 26.07 -42.37 9.19
CA LYS A 704 27.11 -42.45 8.14
C LYS A 704 28.52 -42.52 8.73
N HIS A 705 28.77 -41.85 9.85
CA HIS A 705 30.12 -41.60 10.34
C HIS A 705 30.42 -42.15 11.72
N GLY A 706 29.42 -42.60 12.47
CA GLY A 706 29.52 -43.01 13.87
C GLY A 706 30.57 -44.09 14.15
N LEU A 707 30.88 -44.95 13.16
CA LEU A 707 31.88 -46.02 13.28
C LEU A 707 33.18 -45.76 12.51
N SER A 708 33.25 -44.71 11.69
CA SER A 708 34.37 -44.46 10.77
C SER A 708 35.16 -43.19 11.08
N ARG A 709 34.51 -42.18 11.67
CA ARG A 709 35.13 -40.87 11.99
C ARG A 709 35.24 -40.60 13.48
N PHE A 710 34.85 -41.54 14.33
CA PHE A 710 34.95 -41.40 15.79
C PHE A 710 35.98 -42.37 16.35
N GLN A 711 36.89 -41.85 17.18
CA GLN A 711 37.86 -42.69 17.87
C GLN A 711 37.23 -43.28 19.15
N PRO A 712 37.26 -44.60 19.37
CA PRO A 712 36.80 -45.19 20.63
C PRO A 712 37.55 -44.63 21.84
N TYR A 713 36.80 -44.20 22.86
CA TYR A 713 37.35 -43.71 24.12
C TYR A 713 37.40 -44.83 25.16
N THR A 714 38.58 -45.11 25.71
CA THR A 714 38.76 -46.13 26.76
C THR A 714 39.03 -45.50 28.12
N TYR A 715 38.19 -45.83 29.10
CA TYR A 715 38.39 -45.44 30.51
C TYR A 715 39.57 -46.20 31.14
N GLY A 716 40.41 -45.49 31.92
CA GLY A 716 41.37 -46.12 32.85
C GLY A 716 42.72 -46.58 32.29
N LYS A 717 43.01 -46.45 30.98
CA LYS A 717 44.40 -46.44 30.46
C LYS A 717 44.88 -44.98 30.38
N LEU A 718 46.19 -44.72 30.52
CA LEU A 718 46.80 -43.36 30.48
C LEU A 718 46.02 -42.44 29.51
N ASN A 719 45.27 -41.51 30.12
CA ASN A 719 44.11 -40.82 29.57
C ASN A 719 44.19 -40.49 28.07
N GLY A 720 43.47 -41.25 27.25
CA GLY A 720 43.23 -40.89 25.86
C GLY A 720 44.44 -41.04 24.93
N ASN A 721 45.41 -41.91 25.24
CA ASN A 721 46.40 -42.32 24.25
C ASN A 721 45.64 -42.73 22.99
N ILE A 722 45.91 -42.01 21.89
CA ILE A 722 45.47 -42.35 20.57
C ILE A 722 45.76 -43.84 20.39
N ASP A 723 44.74 -44.64 20.02
CA ASP A 723 45.00 -46.01 19.61
C ASP A 723 45.79 -45.92 18.30
N THR A 724 47.11 -45.77 18.39
CA THR A 724 47.98 -45.49 17.25
C THR A 724 47.94 -46.60 16.20
N VAL A 725 47.46 -47.78 16.58
CA VAL A 725 47.25 -48.92 15.69
C VAL A 725 46.03 -48.71 14.79
N ASN A 726 44.93 -48.15 15.32
CA ASN A 726 43.70 -47.91 14.58
C ASN A 726 43.51 -46.44 14.14
N ALA A 727 44.18 -45.49 14.77
CA ALA A 727 44.05 -44.07 14.49
C ALA A 727 44.60 -43.67 13.12
N MET A 728 45.60 -44.39 12.60
CA MET A 728 46.08 -44.23 11.22
C MET A 728 45.03 -44.64 10.16
N ARG A 729 43.89 -45.22 10.56
CA ARG A 729 42.79 -45.63 9.67
C ARG A 729 41.59 -44.68 9.71
N ILE A 730 41.56 -43.71 10.63
CA ILE A 730 40.45 -42.76 10.77
C ILE A 730 40.77 -41.51 9.94
N ASN A 731 40.10 -41.36 8.81
CA ASN A 731 40.19 -40.15 7.99
C ASN A 731 39.18 -39.10 8.51
N HIS A 732 39.59 -37.83 8.57
CA HIS A 732 38.73 -36.70 8.98
C HIS A 732 38.03 -36.90 10.34
N LEU A 733 38.80 -37.08 11.42
CA LEU A 733 38.30 -37.30 12.78
C LEU A 733 37.21 -36.27 13.17
N ALA A 734 36.01 -36.78 13.48
CA ALA A 734 34.84 -36.01 13.90
C ALA A 734 34.73 -35.85 15.43
N GLY A 735 35.29 -36.80 16.19
CA GLY A 735 35.13 -36.83 17.64
C GLY A 735 35.51 -38.17 18.27
N TYR A 736 34.97 -38.41 19.46
CA TYR A 736 35.23 -39.62 20.26
C TYR A 736 33.94 -40.38 20.56
N LEU A 737 34.01 -41.71 20.51
CA LEU A 737 32.90 -42.61 20.81
C LEU A 737 33.06 -43.16 22.23
N VAL A 738 32.20 -42.74 23.15
CA VAL A 738 32.31 -43.06 24.58
C VAL A 738 31.25 -44.09 24.97
N HIS A 739 31.71 -45.25 25.45
CA HIS A 739 30.86 -46.34 25.92
C HIS A 739 30.77 -46.34 27.45
N ASN A 740 29.70 -46.94 27.99
CA ASN A 740 29.56 -47.29 29.41
C ASN A 740 29.59 -46.10 30.38
N ARG A 741 29.24 -44.88 29.93
CA ARG A 741 29.07 -43.71 30.79
C ARG A 741 27.62 -43.51 31.25
N ARG A 742 26.67 -44.10 30.53
CA ARG A 742 25.23 -43.97 30.75
C ARG A 742 24.66 -45.27 31.33
N ASP A 743 23.64 -45.12 32.16
CA ASP A 743 22.91 -46.25 32.76
C ASP A 743 21.99 -46.96 31.76
N ASP A 744 21.63 -46.29 30.65
CA ASP A 744 20.78 -46.82 29.57
C ASP A 744 21.55 -47.63 28.51
N GLY A 745 22.87 -47.75 28.64
CA GLY A 745 23.72 -48.49 27.71
C GLY A 745 23.92 -47.84 26.34
N GLN A 746 23.35 -46.65 26.07
CA GLN A 746 23.58 -45.94 24.82
C GLN A 746 25.00 -45.37 24.74
N VAL A 747 25.51 -45.28 23.51
CA VAL A 747 26.85 -44.74 23.24
C VAL A 747 26.77 -43.23 23.06
N GLU A 748 27.72 -42.49 23.64
CA GLU A 748 27.80 -41.05 23.49
C GLU A 748 28.78 -40.66 22.37
N TYR A 749 28.34 -39.79 21.47
CA TYR A 749 29.14 -39.20 20.40
C TYR A 749 29.65 -37.84 20.87
N HIS A 750 30.93 -37.76 21.24
CA HIS A 750 31.59 -36.53 21.67
C HIS A 750 32.20 -35.83 20.46
N ILE A 751 31.41 -34.98 19.81
CA ILE A 751 31.71 -34.32 18.54
C ILE A 751 32.54 -33.07 18.79
N ILE A 752 33.58 -32.88 17.98
CA ILE A 752 34.42 -31.67 17.99
C ILE A 752 33.55 -30.46 17.58
N PRO A 753 33.58 -29.33 18.31
CA PRO A 753 32.69 -28.19 18.03
C PRO A 753 32.76 -27.65 16.60
N SER A 754 33.94 -27.59 15.98
CA SER A 754 34.08 -27.15 14.58
C SER A 754 33.39 -28.08 13.59
N VAL A 755 33.50 -29.40 13.81
CA VAL A 755 32.83 -30.42 12.99
C VAL A 755 31.31 -30.33 13.15
N PHE A 756 30.83 -30.15 14.38
CA PHE A 756 29.41 -29.93 14.64
C PHE A 756 28.89 -28.67 13.93
N GLU A 757 29.66 -27.57 13.95
CA GLU A 757 29.30 -26.32 13.29
C GLU A 757 29.28 -26.42 11.76
N GLU A 758 30.29 -27.06 11.17
CA GLU A 758 30.47 -27.16 9.72
C GLU A 758 29.56 -28.20 9.07
N GLU A 759 29.33 -29.35 9.72
CA GLU A 759 28.70 -30.51 9.09
C GLU A 759 27.27 -30.77 9.57
N ILE A 760 26.93 -30.39 10.81
CA ILE A 760 25.59 -30.61 11.38
C ILE A 760 24.79 -29.30 11.38
N LEU A 761 25.33 -28.21 11.93
CA LEU A 761 24.62 -26.92 11.95
C LEU A 761 24.58 -26.23 10.58
N GLN A 762 25.64 -26.34 9.76
CA GLN A 762 25.73 -25.76 8.41
C GLN A 762 25.27 -24.30 8.33
N GLY A 763 25.73 -23.46 9.28
CA GLY A 763 25.41 -22.04 9.32
C GLY A 763 24.10 -21.66 10.03
N LEU A 764 23.38 -22.62 10.62
CA LEU A 764 22.24 -22.33 11.51
C LEU A 764 22.70 -21.71 12.84
N GLN A 765 21.81 -20.94 13.47
CA GLN A 765 22.10 -20.31 14.75
C GLN A 765 22.33 -21.37 15.83
N LYS A 766 23.52 -21.35 16.46
CA LYS A 766 23.95 -22.35 17.47
C LYS A 766 22.88 -22.65 18.51
N LYS A 767 22.31 -21.61 19.15
CA LYS A 767 21.30 -21.77 20.20
C LYS A 767 20.09 -22.56 19.72
N SER A 768 19.54 -22.19 18.56
CA SER A 768 18.35 -22.85 18.00
C SER A 768 18.63 -24.31 17.58
N GLY A 769 19.82 -24.59 17.03
CA GLY A 769 20.20 -25.96 16.68
C GLY A 769 20.39 -26.85 17.91
N PHE A 770 20.93 -26.32 19.00
CA PHE A 770 21.04 -27.08 20.26
C PHE A 770 19.67 -27.31 20.92
N GLU A 771 18.78 -26.30 20.92
CA GLU A 771 17.41 -26.46 21.41
C GLU A 771 16.65 -27.54 20.61
N ALA A 772 16.85 -27.60 19.28
CA ALA A 772 16.24 -28.64 18.43
C ALA A 772 16.70 -30.05 18.82
N LEU A 773 18.01 -30.24 19.03
CA LEU A 773 18.57 -31.53 19.39
C LEU A 773 18.22 -31.93 20.82
N GLU A 774 18.00 -30.97 21.72
CA GLU A 774 17.50 -31.22 23.07
C GLU A 774 16.03 -31.67 23.05
N GLU A 775 15.18 -30.97 22.29
CA GLU A 775 13.77 -31.36 22.09
C GLU A 775 13.63 -32.76 21.47
N ALA A 776 14.52 -33.12 20.55
CA ALA A 776 14.59 -34.46 19.95
C ALA A 776 15.24 -35.53 20.86
N GLY A 777 15.65 -35.17 22.08
CA GLY A 777 16.32 -36.08 23.01
C GLY A 777 17.73 -36.53 22.58
N MET A 778 18.31 -35.90 21.56
CA MET A 778 19.64 -36.23 21.02
C MET A 778 20.78 -35.51 21.73
N LEU A 779 20.55 -34.35 22.35
CA LEU A 779 21.60 -33.56 23.00
C LEU A 779 21.77 -33.90 24.48
N ILE A 780 23.02 -34.11 24.90
CA ILE A 780 23.37 -34.32 26.30
C ILE A 780 24.14 -33.12 26.85
N LYS A 781 23.57 -32.52 27.91
CA LYS A 781 24.18 -31.41 28.64
C LYS A 781 24.84 -31.92 29.91
N ALA A 782 26.13 -31.67 30.07
CA ALA A 782 26.82 -31.95 31.33
C ALA A 782 26.58 -30.85 32.39
N GLU A 783 26.23 -29.64 31.96
CA GLU A 783 25.92 -28.49 32.82
C GLU A 783 24.62 -27.82 32.34
N LYS A 784 23.78 -27.35 33.27
CA LYS A 784 22.37 -26.95 33.02
C LYS A 784 22.18 -25.84 31.96
N ASP A 785 23.23 -25.09 31.61
CA ASP A 785 23.17 -23.99 30.63
C ASP A 785 24.34 -23.97 29.62
N ARG A 786 25.04 -25.10 29.44
CA ARG A 786 26.16 -25.19 28.47
C ARG A 786 25.94 -26.31 27.47
N PHE A 787 25.84 -25.92 26.21
CA PHE A 787 25.72 -26.84 25.07
C PHE A 787 27.05 -27.50 24.65
N ILE A 788 28.17 -26.87 25.02
CA ILE A 788 29.52 -27.40 24.81
C ILE A 788 30.16 -27.56 26.18
N SER A 789 30.51 -28.79 26.53
CA SER A 789 30.97 -29.12 27.88
C SER A 789 32.33 -29.81 27.87
N LYS A 790 33.07 -29.67 28.97
CA LYS A 790 34.30 -30.45 29.21
C LYS A 790 33.92 -31.81 29.75
N THR A 791 33.79 -32.79 28.86
CA THR A 791 33.21 -34.10 29.20
C THR A 791 34.23 -35.21 29.31
N ILE A 792 35.28 -35.20 28.48
CA ILE A 792 36.36 -36.22 28.47
C ILE A 792 37.76 -35.59 28.43
N SER A 793 38.75 -36.32 28.92
CA SER A 793 40.18 -35.95 28.87
C SER A 793 40.90 -36.77 27.79
N VAL A 794 41.54 -36.09 26.85
CA VAL A 794 42.30 -36.68 25.74
C VAL A 794 43.74 -36.21 25.86
N ASN A 795 44.70 -37.16 25.87
CA ASN A 795 46.13 -36.88 26.06
C ASN A 795 46.42 -35.98 27.27
N GLY A 796 45.71 -36.21 28.38
CA GLY A 796 45.86 -35.42 29.62
C GLY A 796 45.22 -34.02 29.61
N THR A 797 44.58 -33.61 28.51
CA THR A 797 43.89 -32.32 28.41
C THR A 797 42.37 -32.52 28.35
N GLN A 798 41.61 -31.77 29.17
CA GLN A 798 40.15 -31.75 29.06
C GLN A 798 39.70 -31.00 27.81
N GLY A 799 39.17 -31.74 26.83
CA GLY A 799 38.58 -31.19 25.61
C GLY A 799 37.14 -30.73 25.82
N ARG A 800 36.68 -29.82 24.96
CA ARG A 800 35.30 -29.34 24.91
C ARG A 800 34.58 -30.01 23.74
N PHE A 801 33.45 -30.63 23.99
CA PHE A 801 32.70 -31.39 22.99
C PHE A 801 31.22 -31.04 23.01
N VAL A 802 30.57 -31.24 21.87
CA VAL A 802 29.12 -31.39 21.77
C VAL A 802 28.82 -32.87 21.94
N VAL A 803 27.96 -33.23 22.88
CA VAL A 803 27.68 -34.64 23.18
C VAL A 803 26.29 -35.00 22.65
N LEU A 804 26.26 -35.89 21.68
CA LEU A 804 25.01 -36.40 21.11
C LEU A 804 24.81 -37.88 21.44
N VAL A 805 23.55 -38.30 21.47
CA VAL A 805 23.15 -39.70 21.40
C VAL A 805 22.30 -39.94 20.16
N PHE A 806 22.32 -41.18 19.70
CA PHE A 806 21.47 -41.60 18.59
C PHE A 806 20.05 -41.84 19.11
N ASN A 807 19.09 -41.13 18.54
CA ASN A 807 17.67 -41.38 18.76
C ASN A 807 17.00 -41.70 17.41
N ASP A 808 16.33 -42.84 17.35
CA ASP A 808 15.69 -43.37 16.14
C ASP A 808 14.20 -43.00 16.06
N GLU A 809 13.63 -42.42 17.13
CA GLU A 809 12.24 -42.02 17.14
C GLU A 809 12.02 -40.80 16.22
N ASP A 810 11.06 -40.95 15.29
CA ASP A 810 10.43 -39.90 14.48
C ASP A 810 9.05 -39.56 15.04
#